data_AF-A0A5A7P0B4-F1
#
_entry.id   AF-A0A5A7P0B4-F1
#
_cell.length_a   1.000
_cell.length_b   1.000
_cell.length_c   1.000
_cell.angle_alpha   90.00
_cell.angle_beta   90.00
_cell.angle_gamma   90.00
#
_symmetry.space_group_name_H-M   'P 1'
#
loop_
_entity.id
_entity.type
_entity.pdbx_description
1 polymer ?
#
loop_
_entity_poly.entity_id
_entity_poly.type
_entity_poly.pdbx_seq_one_letter_code
_entity_poly.pdbx_strand_id
1 'polypeptide(L)'
;MESQEVMVYHGNGDAVVVPKGNGLEHKNNENGTVHVAVDEEEKGEIADVLLEGFEEYWDDINDRLVVSRMVSDSVIKGIVFAVEQEATERIAVKEMELACLKEYFRSSEMVAGKFDVKLPFGRKSLETGKNGRFQCVVAEFRSKYERMREELVALRILTDEQFMKAKKEVDCARGGSFMKKVGSGSELLGLGGILQEKRCMRVDKMLGSLNTTINSVCLKMEDLLLSSEASLCESHHDLVILTKLEDIVMQSVIRSLQEEDVLELNVQLHGIQAVNWVEKFNDLSGLVARLVAIQQSLSAQDLDHLHQKSFVNHDSPPISFCGENGMLDESIIHVAESYDFQQLQHMEKEELVDYFNEIITHLKRDHESVLERKTEKYFSLRREYLNLKRSGSPVTHKKDEELDALKEKIPEIISKLENFLVENERFPALLQNFESVEKLKLRLDSLLLENCRLRNSMNDRENEVKCLKAQILGAAEELLPHSLAEENMLKLVENLKSTVDDSRIETSLTEEVYNFVLREQVVQMRCNSEDSGIELLMAHEAETANRDAIEDSDIESYIIQGLSGLIFKEAIIDAEALIDKQMRICLETEAREKENEFRLEVEENEKLKQDIQNLITALQDQEKLAMDLSFSLSKEREEFELASRELSNLRQDASCLEAMVTESNRDLELWKSRCFEAMEQIEVNKMEMRKLQQELDQTKEDLTETKKERNSAVTLTQELHDKLLLSEFRDEKLKKEMELAVCELLKLFDDFEWRISGAIRKNSLRFEDTTSHLKALTKMANVLRRRELMYKQKLDLKTANLHKAEAEVDVLGDEVDALLKLLNKIFIALDHYSPVLKHYPGIIEILELVRRELRGDSTVLL
;
A
#
# COMPACT_ATOMS: atom_id res chain seq x y z
N MET A 1 22.00 -14.42 43.98
CA MET A 1 22.99 -14.28 42.89
C MET A 1 22.52 -13.10 42.06
N GLU A 2 22.52 -11.89 42.65
CA GLU A 2 23.67 -10.96 42.66
C GLU A 2 24.20 -10.75 41.25
N SER A 3 23.85 -9.61 40.65
CA SER A 3 24.83 -8.55 40.38
C SER A 3 24.09 -7.23 40.11
N GLN A 4 24.52 -6.23 40.87
CA GLN A 4 24.06 -4.86 40.98
C GLN A 4 25.18 -4.02 40.37
N GLU A 5 24.88 -3.13 39.43
CA GLU A 5 25.87 -2.13 38.99
C GLU A 5 25.24 -0.74 38.97
N VAL A 6 25.72 0.05 39.93
CA VAL A 6 25.50 1.47 40.14
C VAL A 6 26.65 2.18 39.43
N MET A 7 26.38 3.17 38.59
CA MET A 7 27.38 4.17 38.20
C MET A 7 26.90 5.58 38.52
N VAL A 8 27.64 6.18 39.45
CA VAL A 8 27.63 7.57 39.89
C VAL A 8 28.50 8.38 38.92
N TYR A 9 28.06 9.57 38.52
CA TYR A 9 28.96 10.63 38.07
C TYR A 9 28.72 11.93 38.85
N HIS A 10 29.81 12.49 39.34
CA HIS A 10 29.96 13.76 40.04
C HIS A 10 30.34 14.87 39.04
N GLY A 11 29.74 16.06 39.22
CA GLY A 11 30.51 17.27 39.52
C GLY A 11 30.92 18.24 38.40
N ASN A 12 30.77 19.53 38.75
CA ASN A 12 31.24 20.78 38.14
C ASN A 12 30.38 21.33 36.98
N GLY A 13 29.82 22.54 37.00
CA GLY A 13 30.09 23.72 37.82
C GLY A 13 30.55 24.84 36.89
N ASP A 14 29.66 25.80 36.59
CA ASP A 14 30.10 27.15 36.23
C ASP A 14 28.96 28.17 36.43
N ALA A 15 29.33 29.27 37.07
CA ALA A 15 28.50 30.39 37.44
C ALA A 15 28.33 31.35 36.27
N VAL A 16 27.10 31.80 36.00
CA VAL A 16 26.83 32.93 35.10
C VAL A 16 26.18 34.07 35.87
N VAL A 17 26.82 35.21 35.72
CA VAL A 17 26.62 36.50 36.36
C VAL A 17 25.32 37.15 35.88
N VAL A 18 24.52 37.62 36.85
CA VAL A 18 23.37 38.52 36.66
C VAL A 18 23.86 39.97 36.55
N PRO A 19 23.44 40.76 35.55
CA PRO A 19 23.56 42.21 35.63
C PRO A 19 22.28 42.85 36.20
N LYS A 20 22.52 43.77 37.12
CA LYS A 20 21.58 44.62 37.85
C LYS A 20 20.79 45.55 36.91
N GLY A 21 19.47 45.61 37.09
CA GLY A 21 18.66 46.76 36.69
C GLY A 21 18.65 47.80 37.81
N ASN A 22 19.08 49.02 37.50
CA ASN A 22 18.95 50.19 38.36
C ASN A 22 17.56 50.82 38.16
N GLY A 23 16.89 51.12 39.26
CA GLY A 23 15.68 51.95 39.27
C GLY A 23 15.98 53.45 39.39
N LEU A 24 14.92 54.27 39.28
CA LEU A 24 14.72 55.63 39.79
C LEU A 24 13.25 55.99 39.47
N GLU A 25 12.33 55.95 40.42
CA GLU A 25 11.93 57.01 41.38
C GLU A 25 10.76 57.91 40.90
N HIS A 26 9.67 57.80 41.65
CA HIS A 26 8.56 58.76 41.75
C HIS A 26 9.02 60.10 42.34
N LYS A 27 8.39 61.23 41.95
CA LYS A 27 7.51 62.05 42.84
C LYS A 27 7.07 63.41 42.26
N ASN A 28 5.76 63.66 42.43
CA ASN A 28 5.10 64.85 43.02
C ASN A 28 4.80 66.14 42.21
N ASN A 29 3.48 66.37 42.12
CA ASN A 29 2.68 67.51 42.65
C ASN A 29 2.35 68.77 41.82
N GLU A 30 1.03 68.97 41.73
CA GLU A 30 0.23 70.17 42.09
C GLU A 30 -0.14 71.24 41.05
N ASN A 31 -1.46 71.31 40.83
CA ASN A 31 -2.36 72.48 40.78
C ASN A 31 -2.14 73.63 39.78
N GLY A 32 -3.25 74.04 39.13
CA GLY A 32 -3.53 75.45 38.93
C GLY A 32 -4.08 75.84 37.55
N THR A 33 -5.38 76.06 37.51
CA THR A 33 -6.23 76.48 36.39
C THR A 33 -5.92 77.88 35.81
N VAL A 34 -6.10 78.02 34.48
CA VAL A 34 -6.75 79.14 33.73
C VAL A 34 -5.93 79.84 32.62
N HIS A 35 -6.57 79.85 31.42
CA HIS A 35 -6.50 80.76 30.26
C HIS A 35 -5.60 80.44 29.05
N VAL A 36 -6.24 79.77 28.08
CA VAL A 36 -6.34 80.06 26.63
C VAL A 36 -5.24 80.94 26.02
N ALA A 37 -4.32 80.28 25.30
CA ALA A 37 -3.72 80.78 24.08
C ALA A 37 -3.58 79.60 23.11
N VAL A 38 -3.98 79.81 21.86
CA VAL A 38 -3.92 78.85 20.76
C VAL A 38 -2.46 78.76 20.31
N ASP A 39 -1.81 77.61 20.47
CA ASP A 39 -0.52 77.31 19.86
C ASP A 39 -0.64 76.11 18.91
N GLU A 40 -0.16 76.30 17.68
CA GLU A 40 -0.17 75.34 16.58
C GLU A 40 0.90 74.23 16.71
N GLU A 41 1.56 74.07 17.87
CA GLU A 41 2.64 73.09 18.07
C GLU A 41 2.16 71.67 18.46
N GLU A 42 0.95 71.50 19.02
CA GLU A 42 0.44 70.17 19.45
C GLU A 42 0.03 69.22 18.31
N LYS A 43 -0.08 69.72 17.07
CA LYS A 43 -0.37 68.88 15.89
C LYS A 43 0.86 68.16 15.34
N GLY A 44 2.07 68.65 15.64
CA GLY A 44 3.32 68.00 15.25
C GLY A 44 3.57 66.74 16.06
N GLU A 45 3.46 66.82 17.39
CA GLU A 45 3.71 65.68 18.29
C GLU A 45 2.73 64.53 18.11
N ILE A 46 1.43 64.79 17.88
CA ILE A 46 0.45 63.70 17.66
C ILE A 46 0.69 63.03 16.29
N ALA A 47 1.12 63.79 15.28
CA ALA A 47 1.44 63.25 13.98
C ALA A 47 2.73 62.41 14.02
N ASP A 48 3.74 62.86 14.76
CA ASP A 48 5.01 62.13 14.94
C ASP A 48 4.81 60.87 15.78
N VAL A 49 4.00 60.90 16.86
CA VAL A 49 3.66 59.70 17.66
C VAL A 49 2.82 58.69 16.87
N LEU A 50 1.93 59.15 15.99
CA LEU A 50 1.18 58.27 15.09
C LEU A 50 2.09 57.70 13.98
N LEU A 51 3.00 58.49 13.43
CA LEU A 51 3.98 58.05 12.43
C LEU A 51 4.95 57.02 13.02
N GLU A 52 5.45 57.25 14.23
CA GLU A 52 6.34 56.34 14.94
C GLU A 52 5.63 55.02 15.29
N GLY A 53 4.35 55.08 15.69
CA GLY A 53 3.52 53.88 15.86
C GLY A 53 3.20 53.15 14.55
N PHE A 54 3.11 53.85 13.42
CA PHE A 54 2.95 53.23 12.10
C PHE A 54 4.26 52.64 11.57
N GLU A 55 5.41 53.25 11.86
CA GLU A 55 6.74 52.69 11.57
C GLU A 55 6.98 51.43 12.41
N GLU A 56 6.68 51.45 13.70
CA GLU A 56 6.78 50.27 14.58
C GLU A 56 5.87 49.12 14.11
N TYR A 57 4.64 49.45 13.65
CA TYR A 57 3.74 48.46 13.08
C TYR A 57 4.22 47.90 11.73
N TRP A 58 4.82 48.74 10.89
CA TRP A 58 5.42 48.30 9.63
C TRP A 58 6.64 47.42 9.86
N ASP A 59 7.46 47.75 10.86
CA ASP A 59 8.61 46.93 11.27
C ASP A 59 8.16 45.58 11.84
N ASP A 60 7.10 45.51 12.66
CA ASP A 60 6.52 44.23 13.12
C ASP A 60 6.01 43.38 11.95
N ILE A 61 5.33 43.99 10.97
CA ILE A 61 4.90 43.28 9.75
C ILE A 61 6.11 42.75 8.98
N ASN A 62 7.17 43.57 8.85
CA ASN A 62 8.37 43.19 8.12
C ASN A 62 9.12 42.05 8.83
N ASP A 63 9.25 42.12 10.15
CA ASP A 63 9.86 41.07 10.98
C ASP A 63 9.06 39.77 10.90
N ARG A 64 7.73 39.84 10.98
CA ARG A 64 6.86 38.68 10.79
C ARG A 64 6.97 38.10 9.38
N LEU A 65 7.13 38.93 8.36
CA LEU A 65 7.33 38.50 6.98
C LEU A 65 8.71 37.83 6.80
N VAL A 66 9.75 38.37 7.43
CA VAL A 66 11.12 37.80 7.44
C VAL A 66 11.12 36.44 8.14
N VAL A 67 10.48 36.34 9.31
CA VAL A 67 10.32 35.06 10.02
C VAL A 67 9.52 34.06 9.19
N SER A 68 8.41 34.49 8.59
CA SER A 68 7.61 33.64 7.70
C SER A 68 8.43 33.11 6.52
N ARG A 69 9.26 33.97 5.90
CA ARG A 69 10.15 33.60 4.80
C ARG A 69 11.28 32.67 5.25
N MET A 70 11.87 32.90 6.41
CA MET A 70 12.88 32.01 6.98
C MET A 70 12.32 30.63 7.32
N VAL A 71 11.09 30.58 7.84
CA VAL A 71 10.39 29.32 8.13
C VAL A 71 10.06 28.60 6.83
N SER A 72 9.52 29.30 5.81
CA SER A 72 9.23 28.68 4.51
C SER A 72 10.50 28.17 3.83
N ASP A 73 11.59 28.94 3.85
CA ASP A 73 12.87 28.51 3.27
C ASP A 73 13.46 27.32 4.03
N SER A 74 13.28 27.25 5.35
CA SER A 74 13.72 26.10 6.16
C SER A 74 12.90 24.85 5.89
N VAL A 75 11.57 24.99 5.73
CA VAL A 75 10.68 23.89 5.36
C VAL A 75 11.00 23.39 3.95
N ILE A 76 11.16 24.29 2.98
CA ILE A 76 11.52 23.95 1.61
C ILE A 76 12.89 23.27 1.57
N LYS A 77 13.90 23.78 2.30
CA LYS A 77 15.21 23.12 2.41
C LYS A 77 15.09 21.73 3.05
N GLY A 78 14.27 21.56 4.07
CA GLY A 78 14.02 20.26 4.70
C GLY A 78 13.39 19.26 3.73
N ILE A 79 12.40 19.69 2.95
CA ILE A 79 11.76 18.87 1.91
C ILE A 79 12.76 18.52 0.80
N VAL A 80 13.52 19.50 0.32
CA VAL A 80 14.53 19.29 -0.72
C VAL A 80 15.61 18.31 -0.25
N PHE A 81 16.09 18.45 0.99
CA PHE A 81 17.08 17.54 1.56
C PHE A 81 16.53 16.11 1.74
N ALA A 82 15.28 15.98 2.17
CA ALA A 82 14.61 14.68 2.29
C ALA A 82 14.44 13.99 0.93
N VAL A 83 14.05 14.76 -0.09
CA VAL A 83 13.91 14.25 -1.48
C VAL A 83 15.27 13.91 -2.08
N GLU A 84 16.30 14.73 -1.83
CA GLU A 84 17.67 14.46 -2.26
C GLU A 84 18.21 13.18 -1.61
N GLN A 85 18.00 13.01 -0.30
CA GLN A 85 18.40 11.81 0.41
C GLN A 85 17.65 10.57 -0.11
N GLU A 86 16.33 10.64 -0.28
CA GLU A 86 15.55 9.54 -0.86
C GLU A 86 16.00 9.21 -2.29
N ALA A 87 16.31 10.21 -3.11
CA ALA A 87 16.84 10.01 -4.45
C ALA A 87 18.21 9.34 -4.42
N THR A 88 19.12 9.76 -3.53
CA THR A 88 20.44 9.12 -3.40
C THR A 88 20.35 7.68 -2.92
N GLU A 89 19.45 7.37 -1.99
CA GLU A 89 19.20 6.00 -1.53
C GLU A 89 18.61 5.13 -2.65
N ARG A 90 17.65 5.64 -3.42
CA ARG A 90 17.09 4.93 -4.58
C ARG A 90 18.13 4.71 -5.68
N ILE A 91 18.99 5.69 -5.94
CA ILE A 91 20.11 5.55 -6.88
C ILE A 91 21.09 4.48 -6.38
N ALA A 92 21.48 4.50 -5.10
CA ALA A 92 22.37 3.50 -4.53
C ALA A 92 21.78 2.07 -4.59
N VAL A 93 20.48 1.90 -4.34
CA VAL A 93 19.78 0.62 -4.51
C VAL A 93 19.83 0.18 -5.96
N LYS A 94 19.55 1.08 -6.92
CA LYS A 94 19.60 0.77 -8.36
C LYS A 94 21.01 0.49 -8.86
N GLU A 95 22.03 1.18 -8.34
CA GLU A 95 23.44 0.91 -8.63
C GLU A 95 23.87 -0.45 -8.08
N MET A 96 23.38 -0.85 -6.90
CA MET A 96 23.63 -2.18 -6.35
C MET A 96 22.91 -3.28 -7.15
N GLU A 97 21.67 -3.06 -7.58
CA GLU A 97 20.96 -3.94 -8.51
C GLU A 97 21.71 -4.07 -9.84
N LEU A 98 22.21 -2.96 -10.40
CA LEU A 98 23.02 -2.96 -11.62
C LEU A 98 24.36 -3.67 -11.43
N ALA A 99 25.00 -3.53 -10.26
CA ALA A 99 26.20 -4.26 -9.92
C ALA A 99 25.94 -5.77 -9.84
N CYS A 100 24.86 -6.19 -9.15
CA CYS A 100 24.43 -7.58 -9.11
C CYS A 100 24.07 -8.12 -10.49
N LEU A 101 23.41 -7.33 -11.33
CA LEU A 101 23.06 -7.72 -12.69
C LEU A 101 24.31 -7.85 -13.58
N LYS A 102 25.29 -6.96 -13.40
CA LYS A 102 26.57 -7.00 -14.11
C LYS A 102 27.43 -8.19 -13.66
N GLU A 103 27.36 -8.55 -12.38
CA GLU A 103 27.98 -9.77 -11.83
C GLU A 103 27.25 -11.04 -12.32
N TYR A 104 25.93 -11.00 -12.45
CA TYR A 104 25.12 -12.05 -13.06
C TYR A 104 25.49 -12.29 -14.54
N PHE A 105 25.68 -11.22 -15.31
CA PHE A 105 26.18 -11.34 -16.68
C PHE A 105 27.61 -11.88 -16.75
N ARG A 106 28.53 -11.44 -15.86
CA ARG A 106 29.89 -11.99 -15.80
C ARG A 106 29.93 -13.47 -15.38
N SER A 107 29.04 -13.88 -14.49
CA SER A 107 28.93 -15.29 -14.06
C SER A 107 28.27 -16.17 -15.12
N SER A 108 27.37 -15.62 -15.95
CA SER A 108 26.86 -16.29 -17.15
C SER A 108 27.92 -16.47 -18.24
N GLU A 109 28.97 -15.65 -18.26
CA GLU A 109 30.06 -15.72 -19.25
C GLU A 109 31.20 -16.66 -18.83
N MET A 110 31.24 -17.10 -17.56
CA MET A 110 32.30 -17.96 -17.00
C MET A 110 31.89 -19.43 -16.75
N VAL A 111 30.75 -19.90 -17.26
CA VAL A 111 30.39 -21.32 -17.20
C VAL A 111 31.11 -22.12 -18.29
N ALA A 112 32.44 -22.10 -18.24
CA ALA A 112 33.33 -22.98 -18.99
C ALA A 112 34.57 -23.29 -18.12
N GLY A 113 34.36 -23.94 -16.98
CA GLY A 113 35.48 -24.40 -16.15
C GLY A 113 35.05 -25.01 -14.83
N LYS A 114 35.32 -26.32 -14.65
CA LYS A 114 35.19 -27.08 -13.41
C LYS A 114 35.67 -26.29 -12.18
N PHE A 115 34.90 -26.28 -11.09
CA PHE A 115 35.36 -26.71 -9.76
C PHE A 115 34.19 -26.82 -8.76
N ASP A 116 34.37 -27.78 -7.86
CA ASP A 116 33.48 -28.26 -6.81
C ASP A 116 33.74 -27.47 -5.51
N VAL A 117 32.77 -26.65 -5.03
CA VAL A 117 32.76 -26.11 -3.65
C VAL A 117 31.31 -25.86 -3.19
N LYS A 118 30.92 -26.52 -2.10
CA LYS A 118 29.70 -26.26 -1.29
C LYS A 118 29.78 -24.91 -0.55
N LEU A 119 28.68 -24.14 -0.49
CA LEU A 119 28.18 -23.36 0.68
C LEU A 119 26.89 -22.55 0.31
N PRO A 120 26.10 -22.02 1.26
CA PRO A 120 24.72 -22.47 1.46
C PRO A 120 23.64 -21.39 1.24
N PHE A 121 22.43 -21.90 1.01
CA PHE A 121 21.09 -21.38 1.31
C PHE A 121 20.91 -19.92 1.77
N GLY A 122 20.05 -19.19 1.05
CA GLY A 122 19.11 -18.24 1.69
C GLY A 122 18.79 -16.95 0.94
N ARG A 123 17.89 -16.99 -0.06
CA ARG A 123 16.67 -16.15 -0.12
C ARG A 123 15.89 -16.36 -1.42
N LYS A 124 14.60 -16.61 -1.20
CA LYS A 124 13.41 -16.51 -2.07
C LYS A 124 13.67 -16.01 -3.50
N SER A 125 13.68 -16.97 -4.43
CA SER A 125 13.60 -16.70 -5.86
C SER A 125 12.22 -16.15 -6.18
N LEU A 126 12.18 -14.91 -6.66
CA LEU A 126 11.06 -14.42 -7.46
C LEU A 126 11.01 -15.29 -8.72
N GLU A 127 9.85 -15.85 -9.02
CA GLU A 127 9.61 -16.68 -10.20
C GLU A 127 9.80 -15.84 -11.47
N THR A 128 11.02 -15.84 -12.01
CA THR A 128 11.23 -15.44 -13.40
C THR A 128 10.65 -16.55 -14.27
N GLY A 129 9.61 -16.20 -15.03
CA GLY A 129 8.83 -17.11 -15.86
C GLY A 129 9.67 -18.01 -16.76
N LYS A 130 9.04 -19.12 -17.15
CA LYS A 130 9.55 -20.27 -17.93
C LYS A 130 10.28 -19.91 -19.24
N ASN A 131 10.37 -18.64 -19.62
CA ASN A 131 10.99 -18.15 -20.85
C ASN A 131 12.52 -18.30 -20.87
N GLY A 132 13.19 -18.37 -19.71
CA GLY A 132 14.65 -18.54 -19.65
C GLY A 132 15.14 -19.93 -20.09
N ARG A 133 14.33 -21.00 -19.91
CA ARG A 133 14.75 -22.36 -20.28
C ARG A 133 14.70 -22.62 -21.78
N PHE A 134 13.69 -22.10 -22.48
CA PHE A 134 13.50 -22.39 -23.91
C PHE A 134 14.44 -21.58 -24.82
N GLN A 135 14.78 -20.35 -24.43
CA GLN A 135 15.75 -19.53 -25.14
C GLN A 135 17.18 -20.11 -25.05
N CYS A 136 17.50 -20.78 -23.93
CA CYS A 136 18.76 -21.48 -23.73
C CYS A 136 18.89 -22.72 -24.64
N VAL A 137 17.82 -23.51 -24.79
CA VAL A 137 17.82 -24.71 -25.64
C VAL A 137 18.03 -24.35 -27.12
N VAL A 138 17.35 -23.31 -27.63
CA VAL A 138 17.54 -22.87 -29.03
C VAL A 138 18.96 -22.35 -29.28
N ALA A 139 19.54 -21.62 -28.31
CA ALA A 139 20.93 -21.15 -28.40
C ALA A 139 21.95 -22.30 -28.39
N GLU A 140 21.70 -23.34 -27.58
CA GLU A 140 22.55 -24.53 -27.49
C GLU A 140 22.50 -25.37 -28.78
N PHE A 141 21.31 -25.55 -29.38
CA PHE A 141 21.15 -26.22 -30.67
C PHE A 141 21.83 -25.45 -31.82
N ARG A 142 21.70 -24.11 -31.85
CA ARG A 142 22.38 -23.27 -32.85
C ARG A 142 23.90 -23.37 -32.74
N SER A 143 24.43 -23.33 -31.52
CA SER A 143 25.88 -23.47 -31.27
C SER A 143 26.42 -24.85 -31.69
N LYS A 144 25.63 -25.92 -31.47
CA LYS A 144 25.98 -27.28 -31.90
C LYS A 144 25.96 -27.42 -33.43
N TYR A 145 25.00 -26.78 -34.08
CA TYR A 145 24.87 -26.78 -35.53
C TYR A 145 26.05 -26.07 -36.21
N GLU A 146 26.44 -24.89 -35.74
CA GLU A 146 27.60 -24.17 -36.26
C GLU A 146 28.89 -24.98 -36.08
N ARG A 147 29.04 -25.65 -34.94
CA ARG A 147 30.18 -26.55 -34.70
C ARG A 147 30.23 -27.71 -35.70
N MET A 148 29.10 -28.37 -35.96
CA MET A 148 29.03 -29.45 -36.96
C MET A 148 29.35 -28.96 -38.37
N ARG A 149 28.94 -27.74 -38.71
CA ARG A 149 29.26 -27.10 -39.99
C ARG A 149 30.76 -26.80 -40.10
N GLU A 150 31.38 -26.25 -39.06
CA GLU A 150 32.82 -26.02 -39.01
C GLU A 150 33.63 -27.33 -39.12
N GLU A 151 33.19 -28.40 -38.45
CA GLU A 151 33.81 -29.73 -38.53
C GLU A 151 33.72 -30.33 -39.93
N LEU A 152 32.59 -30.16 -40.63
CA LEU A 152 32.44 -30.62 -42.03
C LEU A 152 33.35 -29.85 -42.99
N VAL A 153 33.49 -28.53 -42.81
CA VAL A 153 34.41 -27.72 -43.61
C VAL A 153 35.86 -28.13 -43.35
N ALA A 154 36.23 -28.35 -42.08
CA ALA A 154 37.56 -28.84 -41.71
C ALA A 154 37.83 -30.23 -42.30
N LEU A 155 36.84 -31.14 -42.26
CA LEU A 155 36.94 -32.47 -42.86
C LEU A 155 37.13 -32.39 -44.38
N ARG A 156 36.43 -31.49 -45.06
CA ARG A 156 36.60 -31.26 -46.51
C ARG A 156 38.03 -30.81 -46.84
N ILE A 157 38.54 -29.82 -46.11
CA ILE A 157 39.91 -29.30 -46.29
C ILE A 157 40.94 -30.42 -46.06
N LEU A 158 40.83 -31.17 -44.96
CA LEU A 158 41.74 -32.28 -44.66
C LEU A 158 41.66 -33.38 -45.72
N THR A 159 40.47 -33.67 -46.22
CA THR A 159 40.26 -34.68 -47.25
C THR A 159 40.91 -34.27 -48.57
N ASP A 160 40.72 -33.02 -49.00
CA ASP A 160 41.38 -32.47 -50.19
C ASP A 160 42.90 -32.46 -50.05
N GLU A 161 43.44 -32.16 -48.86
CA GLU A 161 44.88 -32.25 -48.59
C GLU A 161 45.41 -33.69 -48.73
N GLN A 162 44.68 -34.70 -48.21
CA GLN A 162 45.05 -36.11 -48.37
C GLN A 162 44.96 -36.56 -49.82
N PHE A 163 43.93 -36.13 -50.56
CA PHE A 163 43.81 -36.39 -51.99
C PHE A 163 44.95 -35.76 -52.79
N MET A 164 45.36 -34.53 -52.44
CA MET A 164 46.51 -33.87 -53.06
C MET A 164 47.83 -34.57 -52.73
N LYS A 165 47.97 -35.13 -51.52
CA LYS A 165 49.13 -35.94 -51.14
C LYS A 165 49.16 -37.27 -51.91
N ALA A 166 48.04 -37.98 -51.98
CA ALA A 166 47.91 -39.21 -52.75
C ALA A 166 48.17 -38.97 -54.25
N LYS A 167 47.69 -37.85 -54.80
CA LYS A 167 47.97 -37.45 -56.18
C LYS A 167 49.45 -37.19 -56.41
N LYS A 168 50.13 -36.47 -55.51
CA LYS A 168 51.59 -36.29 -55.56
C LYS A 168 52.34 -37.63 -55.49
N GLU A 169 51.89 -38.58 -54.68
CA GLU A 169 52.49 -39.91 -54.60
C GLU A 169 52.29 -40.73 -55.89
N VAL A 170 51.11 -40.65 -56.52
CA VAL A 170 50.84 -41.26 -57.82
C VAL A 170 51.67 -40.61 -58.93
N ASP A 171 51.84 -39.28 -58.91
CA ASP A 171 52.70 -38.54 -59.84
C ASP A 171 54.19 -38.88 -59.63
N CYS A 172 54.63 -39.05 -58.38
CA CYS A 172 55.98 -39.55 -58.06
C CYS A 172 56.20 -40.99 -58.56
N ALA A 173 55.20 -41.87 -58.43
CA ALA A 173 55.24 -43.23 -58.97
C ALA A 173 55.23 -43.24 -60.51
N ARG A 174 54.62 -42.23 -61.14
CA ARG A 174 54.63 -42.01 -62.59
C ARG A 174 56.00 -41.54 -63.10
N GLY A 175 56.72 -40.72 -62.33
CA GLY A 175 58.07 -40.22 -62.68
C GLY A 175 59.24 -41.12 -62.24
N GLY A 176 59.00 -42.09 -61.36
CA GLY A 176 60.00 -42.95 -60.73
C GLY A 176 60.52 -44.11 -61.60
N SER A 177 60.93 -43.87 -62.84
CA SER A 177 61.69 -44.86 -63.62
C SER A 177 62.79 -44.25 -64.50
N PHE A 178 63.72 -43.52 -63.89
CA PHE A 178 64.99 -43.20 -64.55
C PHE A 178 66.15 -43.33 -63.55
N MET A 179 66.45 -44.56 -63.14
CA MET A 179 67.75 -44.89 -62.57
C MET A 179 68.43 -45.96 -63.43
N LYS A 180 69.66 -45.65 -63.79
CA LYS A 180 70.48 -46.25 -64.83
C LYS A 180 70.78 -47.74 -64.59
N LYS A 181 70.52 -48.50 -65.65
CA LYS A 181 71.16 -49.74 -66.12
C LYS A 181 72.60 -49.99 -65.58
N VAL A 182 72.77 -51.09 -64.85
CA VAL A 182 73.84 -52.10 -65.00
C VAL A 182 73.16 -53.40 -64.57
N GLY A 183 72.97 -54.47 -65.32
CA GLY A 183 73.42 -54.95 -66.62
C GLY A 183 73.12 -56.46 -66.59
N SER A 184 72.31 -56.97 -67.51
CA SER A 184 72.40 -58.30 -68.15
C SER A 184 71.05 -58.73 -68.75
N GLY A 185 71.02 -58.80 -70.09
CA GLY A 185 70.30 -59.75 -70.93
C GLY A 185 68.81 -60.01 -70.72
N SER A 186 67.95 -59.29 -71.45
CA SER A 186 67.01 -59.89 -72.42
C SER A 186 66.10 -58.80 -72.97
N GLU A 187 66.21 -58.55 -74.27
CA GLU A 187 65.30 -57.70 -75.01
C GLU A 187 63.98 -58.47 -75.24
N LEU A 188 62.95 -58.11 -74.47
CA LEU A 188 61.56 -58.33 -74.88
C LEU A 188 60.79 -57.00 -74.75
N LEU A 189 60.73 -56.31 -75.88
CA LEU A 189 59.78 -55.27 -76.30
C LEU A 189 58.83 -54.70 -75.22
N GLY A 190 59.18 -53.51 -74.71
CA GLY A 190 58.36 -52.31 -74.86
C GLY A 190 56.95 -52.21 -74.23
N LEU A 191 56.48 -53.19 -73.45
CA LEU A 191 55.11 -53.15 -72.88
C LEU A 191 55.05 -52.74 -71.40
N GLY A 192 56.17 -52.75 -70.67
CA GLY A 192 56.20 -52.44 -69.23
C GLY A 192 55.82 -50.98 -68.89
N GLY A 193 56.31 -50.01 -69.67
CA GLY A 193 56.06 -48.59 -69.42
C GLY A 193 54.61 -48.17 -69.71
N ILE A 194 54.02 -48.64 -70.81
CA ILE A 194 52.65 -48.28 -71.23
C ILE A 194 51.60 -48.91 -70.30
N LEU A 195 51.86 -50.11 -69.77
CA LEU A 195 50.99 -50.76 -68.79
C LEU A 195 51.02 -50.06 -67.43
N GLN A 196 52.19 -49.56 -66.99
CA GLN A 196 52.32 -48.84 -65.72
C GLN A 196 51.71 -47.44 -65.80
N GLU A 197 51.89 -46.73 -66.92
CA GLU A 197 51.27 -45.41 -67.15
C GLU A 197 49.74 -45.50 -67.27
N LYS A 198 49.20 -46.51 -67.97
CA LYS A 198 47.75 -46.78 -68.02
C LYS A 198 47.17 -47.15 -66.66
N ARG A 199 47.92 -47.85 -65.79
CA ARG A 199 47.50 -48.15 -64.41
C ARG A 199 47.48 -46.89 -63.55
N CYS A 200 48.51 -46.05 -63.58
CA CYS A 200 48.55 -44.77 -62.84
C CYS A 200 47.43 -43.83 -63.30
N MET A 201 47.16 -43.71 -64.61
CA MET A 201 46.03 -42.92 -65.12
C MET A 201 44.66 -43.45 -64.65
N ARG A 202 44.49 -44.77 -64.52
CA ARG A 202 43.26 -45.37 -63.98
C ARG A 202 43.11 -45.08 -62.49
N VAL A 203 44.19 -45.15 -61.72
CA VAL A 203 44.21 -44.80 -60.30
C VAL A 203 43.93 -43.31 -60.09
N ASP A 204 44.53 -42.42 -60.88
CA ASP A 204 44.25 -40.97 -60.84
C ASP A 204 42.79 -40.65 -61.18
N LYS A 205 42.23 -41.30 -62.21
CA LYS A 205 40.82 -41.12 -62.57
C LYS A 205 39.89 -41.62 -61.47
N MET A 206 40.24 -42.73 -60.82
CA MET A 206 39.49 -43.29 -59.69
C MET A 206 39.60 -42.39 -58.45
N LEU A 207 40.80 -41.87 -58.16
CA LEU A 207 41.06 -40.93 -57.07
C LEU A 207 40.30 -39.61 -57.27
N GLY A 208 40.30 -39.08 -58.50
CA GLY A 208 39.51 -37.92 -58.88
C GLY A 208 38.01 -38.17 -58.75
N SER A 209 37.52 -39.33 -59.20
CA SER A 209 36.10 -39.70 -59.05
C SER A 209 35.69 -39.85 -57.58
N LEU A 210 36.58 -40.40 -56.74
CA LEU A 210 36.35 -40.54 -55.32
C LEU A 210 36.31 -39.17 -54.62
N ASN A 211 37.23 -38.26 -54.99
CA ASN A 211 37.20 -36.90 -54.45
C ASN A 211 35.93 -36.14 -54.87
N THR A 212 35.44 -36.32 -56.11
CA THR A 212 34.17 -35.73 -56.54
C THR A 212 32.97 -36.31 -55.78
N THR A 213 32.98 -37.61 -55.48
CA THR A 213 31.92 -38.26 -54.70
C THR A 213 31.90 -37.74 -53.27
N ILE A 214 33.06 -37.65 -52.61
CA ILE A 214 33.14 -37.16 -51.23
C ILE A 214 32.74 -35.68 -51.15
N ASN A 215 33.22 -34.84 -52.06
CA ASN A 215 32.79 -33.44 -52.13
C ASN A 215 31.28 -33.31 -52.38
N SER A 216 30.69 -34.16 -53.22
CA SER A 216 29.23 -34.20 -53.43
C SER A 216 28.47 -34.61 -52.17
N VAL A 217 29.00 -35.54 -51.37
CA VAL A 217 28.39 -35.94 -50.09
C VAL A 217 28.48 -34.81 -49.07
N CYS A 218 29.62 -34.12 -48.96
CA CYS A 218 29.77 -32.97 -48.06
C CYS A 218 28.83 -31.83 -48.45
N LEU A 219 28.65 -31.54 -49.75
CA LEU A 219 27.70 -30.52 -50.21
C LEU A 219 26.24 -30.90 -49.90
N LYS A 220 25.85 -32.17 -50.10
CA LYS A 220 24.51 -32.65 -49.73
C LYS A 220 24.27 -32.57 -48.22
N MET A 221 25.30 -32.82 -47.42
CA MET A 221 25.21 -32.74 -45.97
C MET A 221 25.13 -31.27 -45.50
N GLU A 222 25.80 -30.35 -46.18
CA GLU A 222 25.63 -28.90 -45.98
C GLU A 222 24.22 -28.43 -46.36
N ASP A 223 23.65 -28.88 -47.48
CA ASP A 223 22.28 -28.56 -47.87
C ASP A 223 21.25 -29.09 -46.87
N LEU A 224 21.42 -30.33 -46.39
CA LEU A 224 20.57 -30.91 -45.34
C LEU A 224 20.66 -30.12 -44.04
N LEU A 225 21.85 -29.68 -43.67
CA LEU A 225 22.04 -28.80 -42.52
C LEU A 225 21.30 -27.47 -42.73
N LEU A 226 21.49 -26.79 -43.86
CA LEU A 226 20.82 -25.51 -44.13
C LEU A 226 19.29 -25.62 -44.14
N SER A 227 18.75 -26.73 -44.64
CA SER A 227 17.31 -27.02 -44.59
C SER A 227 16.79 -27.24 -43.15
N SER A 228 17.61 -27.83 -42.29
CA SER A 228 17.32 -28.01 -40.86
C SER A 228 17.33 -26.67 -40.11
N GLU A 229 18.26 -25.77 -40.45
CA GLU A 229 18.32 -24.42 -39.88
C GLU A 229 17.10 -23.57 -40.26
N ALA A 230 16.65 -23.63 -41.52
CA ALA A 230 15.44 -22.96 -41.98
C ALA A 230 14.19 -23.45 -41.22
N SER A 231 14.07 -24.78 -41.03
CA SER A 231 12.99 -25.39 -40.26
C SER A 231 13.02 -24.99 -38.78
N LEU A 232 14.22 -24.88 -38.19
CA LEU A 232 14.39 -24.43 -36.80
C LEU A 232 14.01 -22.95 -36.64
N CYS A 233 14.32 -22.11 -37.63
CA CYS A 233 13.94 -20.70 -37.66
C CYS A 233 12.42 -20.50 -37.79
N GLU A 234 11.75 -21.33 -38.59
CA GLU A 234 10.29 -21.34 -38.72
C GLU A 234 9.62 -21.76 -37.40
N SER A 235 10.11 -22.85 -36.78
CA SER A 235 9.64 -23.30 -35.47
C SER A 235 9.86 -22.26 -34.35
N HIS A 236 10.95 -21.50 -34.40
CA HIS A 236 11.17 -20.37 -33.49
C HIS A 236 10.15 -19.25 -33.70
N HIS A 237 9.78 -18.95 -34.94
CA HIS A 237 8.76 -17.94 -35.23
C HIS A 237 7.39 -18.36 -34.68
N ASP A 238 7.02 -19.63 -34.86
CA ASP A 238 5.78 -20.20 -34.34
C ASP A 238 5.73 -20.17 -32.81
N LEU A 239 6.85 -20.45 -32.13
CA LEU A 239 6.94 -20.36 -30.67
C LEU A 239 6.84 -18.92 -30.15
N VAL A 240 7.39 -17.95 -30.88
CA VAL A 240 7.24 -16.51 -30.58
C VAL A 240 5.79 -16.04 -30.79
N ILE A 241 5.09 -16.60 -31.78
CA ILE A 241 3.66 -16.33 -31.98
C ILE A 241 2.84 -16.97 -30.86
N LEU A 242 3.14 -18.21 -30.48
CA LEU A 242 2.45 -18.93 -29.40
C LEU A 242 2.59 -18.21 -28.05
N THR A 243 3.80 -17.76 -27.72
CA THR A 243 4.07 -16.99 -26.49
C THR A 243 3.39 -15.62 -26.50
N LYS A 244 3.30 -14.94 -27.65
CA LYS A 244 2.49 -13.71 -27.77
C LYS A 244 1.00 -13.98 -27.63
N LEU A 245 0.50 -15.10 -28.18
CA LEU A 245 -0.89 -15.51 -28.03
C LEU A 245 -1.22 -15.84 -26.58
N GLU A 246 -0.34 -16.56 -25.88
CA GLU A 246 -0.45 -16.85 -24.45
C GLU A 246 -0.45 -15.57 -23.61
N ASP A 247 0.41 -14.60 -23.91
CA ASP A 247 0.43 -13.31 -23.21
C ASP A 247 -0.87 -12.52 -23.47
N ILE A 248 -1.38 -12.51 -24.71
CA ILE A 248 -2.67 -11.88 -25.04
C ILE A 248 -3.83 -12.57 -24.31
N VAL A 249 -3.82 -13.91 -24.24
CA VAL A 249 -4.86 -14.69 -23.55
C VAL A 249 -4.78 -14.46 -22.05
N MET A 250 -3.59 -14.49 -21.44
CA MET A 250 -3.40 -14.20 -20.02
C MET A 250 -3.80 -12.76 -19.69
N GLN A 251 -3.41 -11.78 -20.50
CA GLN A 251 -3.86 -10.40 -20.34
C GLN A 251 -5.39 -10.28 -20.49
N SER A 252 -6.00 -11.05 -21.39
CA SER A 252 -7.45 -11.08 -21.53
C SER A 252 -8.15 -11.71 -20.32
N VAL A 253 -7.59 -12.76 -19.74
CA VAL A 253 -8.11 -13.43 -18.54
C VAL A 253 -7.92 -12.56 -17.29
N ILE A 254 -6.76 -11.92 -17.15
CA ILE A 254 -6.50 -10.97 -16.06
C ILE A 254 -7.45 -9.77 -16.18
N ARG A 255 -7.63 -9.24 -17.39
CA ARG A 255 -8.58 -8.16 -17.65
C ARG A 255 -10.03 -8.61 -17.40
N SER A 256 -10.42 -9.82 -17.78
CA SER A 256 -11.78 -10.31 -17.53
C SER A 256 -12.04 -10.54 -16.04
N LEU A 257 -11.06 -11.06 -15.29
CA LEU A 257 -11.17 -11.22 -13.83
C LEU A 257 -11.24 -9.85 -13.13
N GLN A 258 -10.43 -8.89 -13.57
CA GLN A 258 -10.51 -7.51 -13.07
C GLN A 258 -11.84 -6.83 -13.43
N GLU A 259 -12.38 -7.06 -14.62
CA GLU A 259 -13.68 -6.55 -15.04
C GLU A 259 -14.84 -7.24 -14.30
N GLU A 260 -14.72 -8.53 -13.98
CA GLU A 260 -15.71 -9.34 -13.25
C GLU A 260 -15.77 -8.96 -11.77
N ASP A 261 -14.61 -8.77 -11.11
CA ASP A 261 -14.53 -8.23 -9.75
C ASP A 261 -15.08 -6.80 -9.68
N VAL A 262 -14.82 -5.96 -10.70
CA VAL A 262 -15.37 -4.60 -10.81
C VAL A 262 -16.87 -4.63 -11.10
N LEU A 263 -17.38 -5.59 -11.89
CA LEU A 263 -18.80 -5.78 -12.17
C LEU A 263 -19.56 -6.31 -10.95
N GLU A 264 -19.00 -7.25 -10.19
CA GLU A 264 -19.63 -7.79 -8.99
C GLU A 264 -19.67 -6.75 -7.86
N LEU A 265 -18.59 -5.97 -7.70
CA LEU A 265 -18.55 -4.81 -6.81
C LEU A 265 -19.51 -3.70 -7.28
N ASN A 266 -19.59 -3.43 -8.60
CA ASN A 266 -20.50 -2.42 -9.14
C ASN A 266 -21.98 -2.82 -9.08
N VAL A 267 -22.32 -4.10 -9.29
CA VAL A 267 -23.70 -4.59 -9.17
C VAL A 267 -24.16 -4.54 -7.71
N GLN A 268 -23.28 -4.86 -6.76
CA GLN A 268 -23.55 -4.69 -5.32
C GLN A 268 -23.66 -3.21 -4.91
N LEU A 269 -22.88 -2.29 -5.51
CA LEU A 269 -22.97 -0.85 -5.23
C LEU A 269 -24.20 -0.18 -5.90
N HIS A 270 -24.52 -0.54 -7.14
CA HIS A 270 -25.50 0.20 -7.96
C HIS A 270 -26.94 -0.32 -7.83
N GLY A 271 -27.15 -1.55 -7.37
CA GLY A 271 -28.50 -2.13 -7.27
C GLY A 271 -29.37 -1.54 -6.15
N ILE A 272 -28.77 -1.02 -5.07
CA ILE A 272 -29.52 -0.63 -3.86
C ILE A 272 -29.18 0.79 -3.37
N GLN A 273 -28.04 1.38 -3.74
CA GLN A 273 -27.62 2.69 -3.18
C GLN A 273 -27.77 3.89 -4.14
N ALA A 274 -27.67 3.71 -5.45
CA ALA A 274 -27.63 4.84 -6.40
C ALA A 274 -28.91 5.70 -6.40
N VAL A 275 -30.09 5.08 -6.26
CA VAL A 275 -31.38 5.80 -6.22
C VAL A 275 -31.54 6.62 -4.92
N ASN A 276 -30.91 6.19 -3.83
CA ASN A 276 -31.02 6.82 -2.52
C ASN A 276 -30.06 8.02 -2.36
N TRP A 277 -28.95 8.05 -3.10
CA TRP A 277 -27.99 9.16 -3.04
C TRP A 277 -28.47 10.40 -3.79
N VAL A 278 -29.14 10.25 -4.93
CA VAL A 278 -29.70 11.39 -5.69
C VAL A 278 -30.76 12.13 -4.88
N GLU A 279 -31.64 11.39 -4.18
CA GLU A 279 -32.66 11.97 -3.28
C GLU A 279 -31.99 12.70 -2.10
N LYS A 280 -30.96 12.10 -1.49
CA LYS A 280 -30.16 12.73 -0.42
C LYS A 280 -29.39 13.97 -0.88
N PHE A 281 -28.90 14.02 -2.12
CA PHE A 281 -28.24 15.19 -2.68
C PHE A 281 -29.23 16.32 -2.97
N ASN A 282 -30.44 16.00 -3.44
CA ASN A 282 -31.51 16.97 -3.58
C ASN A 282 -31.97 17.50 -2.21
N ASP A 283 -32.02 16.65 -1.18
CA ASP A 283 -32.30 17.06 0.20
C ASP A 283 -31.20 17.97 0.78
N LEU A 284 -29.93 17.69 0.47
CA LEU A 284 -28.78 18.53 0.83
C LEU A 284 -28.83 19.89 0.13
N SER A 285 -29.18 19.93 -1.16
CA SER A 285 -29.41 21.20 -1.88
C SER A 285 -30.58 21.98 -1.29
N GLY A 286 -31.67 21.30 -0.92
CA GLY A 286 -32.78 21.88 -0.17
C GLY A 286 -32.41 22.34 1.25
N LEU A 287 -31.41 21.73 1.89
CA LEU A 287 -30.85 22.17 3.16
C LEU A 287 -30.02 23.45 2.99
N VAL A 288 -29.19 23.53 1.95
CA VAL A 288 -28.42 24.73 1.60
C VAL A 288 -29.36 25.90 1.33
N ALA A 289 -30.42 25.71 0.53
CA ALA A 289 -31.42 26.76 0.26
C ALA A 289 -32.12 27.26 1.54
N ARG A 290 -32.43 26.35 2.48
CA ARG A 290 -33.02 26.71 3.79
C ARG A 290 -32.04 27.47 4.67
N LEU A 291 -30.77 27.06 4.71
CA LEU A 291 -29.73 27.75 5.47
C LEU A 291 -29.46 29.16 4.92
N VAL A 292 -29.45 29.33 3.59
CA VAL A 292 -29.35 30.63 2.93
C VAL A 292 -30.54 31.54 3.30
N ALA A 293 -31.76 31.01 3.31
CA ALA A 293 -32.95 31.77 3.74
C ALA A 293 -32.87 32.20 5.23
N ILE A 294 -32.32 31.34 6.10
CA ILE A 294 -32.07 31.67 7.51
C ILE A 294 -30.99 32.75 7.62
N GLN A 295 -29.90 32.67 6.86
CA GLN A 295 -28.84 33.68 6.83
C GLN A 295 -29.37 35.06 6.37
N GLN A 296 -30.22 35.08 5.35
CA GLN A 296 -30.87 36.31 4.87
C GLN A 296 -31.82 36.89 5.92
N SER A 297 -32.55 36.05 6.63
CA SER A 297 -33.46 36.47 7.70
C SER A 297 -32.72 37.03 8.93
N LEU A 298 -31.55 36.48 9.25
CA LEU A 298 -30.67 36.96 10.32
C LEU A 298 -29.95 38.27 9.96
N SER A 299 -29.70 38.51 8.67
CA SER A 299 -29.06 39.74 8.17
C SER A 299 -30.05 40.89 7.96
N ALA A 300 -31.35 40.60 7.84
CA ALA A 300 -32.40 41.59 7.59
C ALA A 300 -32.79 42.42 8.84
N GLN A 301 -32.19 42.16 10.00
CA GLN A 301 -32.49 42.90 11.24
C GLN A 301 -31.75 44.25 11.40
N ASP A 302 -30.80 44.58 10.50
CA ASP A 302 -29.92 45.76 10.66
C ASP A 302 -30.15 46.89 9.64
N LEU A 303 -31.32 47.01 9.00
CA LEU A 303 -31.63 48.16 8.14
C LEU A 303 -32.71 49.07 8.74
N ASP A 304 -32.23 50.09 9.47
CA ASP A 304 -33.00 51.20 10.02
C ASP A 304 -33.72 52.04 8.94
N HIS A 305 -34.91 52.54 9.32
CA HIS A 305 -35.56 53.78 8.88
C HIS A 305 -35.64 54.14 7.38
N LEU A 306 -36.85 54.00 6.80
CA LEU A 306 -37.35 54.91 5.77
C LEU A 306 -38.68 55.57 6.18
N HIS A 307 -38.66 56.90 6.11
CA HIS A 307 -39.72 57.83 6.47
C HIS A 307 -40.85 57.95 5.41
N GLN A 308 -42.09 58.10 5.92
CA GLN A 308 -43.09 59.14 5.56
C GLN A 308 -43.98 59.02 4.29
N LYS A 309 -45.27 58.70 4.52
CA LYS A 309 -46.54 59.36 4.08
C LYS A 309 -47.68 58.36 4.32
N SER A 310 -48.78 58.63 5.04
CA SER A 310 -49.76 59.69 4.79
C SER A 310 -50.85 59.69 5.89
N PHE A 311 -51.02 60.84 6.56
CA PHE A 311 -52.29 61.45 7.02
C PHE A 311 -53.06 60.81 8.22
N VAL A 312 -53.11 61.49 9.39
CA VAL A 312 -54.04 62.59 9.80
C VAL A 312 -55.25 61.99 10.58
N ASN A 313 -55.55 62.32 11.83
CA ASN A 313 -55.70 63.65 12.42
C ASN A 313 -55.83 63.63 13.97
N HIS A 314 -55.32 64.71 14.59
CA HIS A 314 -55.90 65.52 15.68
C HIS A 314 -56.23 64.86 17.04
N ASP A 315 -55.84 65.38 18.22
CA ASP A 315 -55.22 66.63 18.62
C ASP A 315 -54.49 66.43 19.97
N SER A 316 -53.37 67.14 20.11
CA SER A 316 -52.70 67.41 21.39
C SER A 316 -53.02 68.88 21.81
N PRO A 317 -52.35 69.44 22.83
CA PRO A 317 -52.66 69.56 24.26
C PRO A 317 -52.95 71.07 24.61
N PRO A 318 -52.89 71.59 25.86
CA PRO A 318 -51.64 71.79 26.61
C PRO A 318 -51.75 71.58 28.15
N ILE A 319 -50.74 70.98 28.79
CA ILE A 319 -49.71 71.64 29.63
C ILE A 319 -50.29 72.49 30.79
N SER A 320 -50.06 72.07 32.04
CA SER A 320 -49.28 72.88 33.01
C SER A 320 -49.13 72.23 34.40
N PHE A 321 -47.87 72.14 34.83
CA PHE A 321 -47.35 72.43 36.18
C PHE A 321 -47.84 71.66 37.43
N CYS A 322 -46.92 70.83 37.94
CA CYS A 322 -46.24 70.91 39.24
C CYS A 322 -47.05 71.12 40.54
N GLY A 323 -46.87 70.19 41.48
CA GLY A 323 -46.97 70.42 42.93
C GLY A 323 -47.42 69.14 43.67
N GLU A 324 -46.53 68.32 44.22
CA GLU A 324 -45.88 68.43 45.53
C GLU A 324 -46.53 67.49 46.58
N ASN A 325 -45.74 66.49 46.99
CA ASN A 325 -45.67 65.77 48.29
C ASN A 325 -46.88 65.15 49.01
N GLY A 326 -46.66 63.91 49.47
CA GLY A 326 -47.34 63.26 50.61
C GLY A 326 -47.31 61.71 50.47
N MET A 327 -46.25 61.03 50.89
CA MET A 327 -46.08 60.29 52.16
C MET A 327 -47.17 59.23 52.47
N LEU A 328 -46.72 57.96 52.49
CA LEU A 328 -47.27 56.77 53.21
C LEU A 328 -48.72 56.38 52.83
N ASP A 329 -49.16 55.12 52.83
CA ASP A 329 -48.75 53.93 53.56
C ASP A 329 -49.34 52.70 52.85
N GLU A 330 -48.80 51.53 53.17
CA GLU A 330 -49.32 50.21 52.81
C GLU A 330 -50.78 50.03 53.25
N SER A 331 -51.67 49.54 52.38
CA SER A 331 -52.75 48.62 52.79
C SER A 331 -53.50 47.96 51.63
N ILE A 332 -53.25 46.65 51.51
CA ILE A 332 -54.23 45.56 51.45
C ILE A 332 -55.43 45.76 50.51
N ILE A 333 -55.34 45.06 49.37
CA ILE A 333 -56.47 44.69 48.53
C ILE A 333 -57.41 43.78 49.34
N HIS A 334 -58.58 44.29 49.74
CA HIS A 334 -59.74 43.47 50.03
C HIS A 334 -60.81 43.75 48.97
N VAL A 335 -60.87 42.89 47.97
CA VAL A 335 -61.98 42.82 47.01
C VAL A 335 -63.14 42.09 47.71
N ALA A 336 -64.16 42.88 48.02
CA ALA A 336 -65.59 42.61 47.93
C ALA A 336 -66.09 41.18 48.17
N GLU A 337 -66.71 40.94 49.35
CA GLU A 337 -67.75 39.93 49.54
C GLU A 337 -68.51 40.14 50.88
N SER A 338 -69.27 41.23 51.02
CA SER A 338 -70.43 41.29 51.94
C SER A 338 -71.23 42.58 51.74
N TYR A 339 -72.06 42.63 50.69
CA TYR A 339 -73.13 43.64 50.65
C TYR A 339 -74.30 43.12 51.48
N ASP A 340 -74.47 43.70 52.67
CA ASP A 340 -75.52 43.35 53.61
C ASP A 340 -76.88 43.85 53.09
N PHE A 341 -77.62 42.96 52.43
CA PHE A 341 -78.92 43.25 51.81
C PHE A 341 -79.96 43.79 52.81
N GLN A 342 -79.75 43.67 54.12
CA GLN A 342 -80.65 44.23 55.13
C GLN A 342 -80.60 45.76 55.22
N GLN A 343 -79.47 46.41 54.90
CA GLN A 343 -79.37 47.88 54.92
C GLN A 343 -80.08 48.55 53.75
N LEU A 344 -80.15 47.86 52.59
CA LEU A 344 -80.77 48.37 51.37
C LEU A 344 -82.31 48.35 51.40
N GLN A 345 -82.93 47.58 52.30
CA GLN A 345 -84.39 47.43 52.38
C GLN A 345 -85.11 48.63 53.02
N HIS A 346 -84.38 49.47 53.76
CA HIS A 346 -84.93 50.61 54.51
C HIS A 346 -84.61 51.97 53.90
N MET A 347 -83.90 52.03 52.77
CA MET A 347 -83.54 53.27 52.07
C MET A 347 -84.63 53.66 51.06
N GLU A 348 -84.96 54.94 50.96
CA GLU A 348 -85.86 55.44 49.91
C GLU A 348 -85.17 55.39 48.54
N LYS A 349 -85.95 55.47 47.44
CA LYS A 349 -85.42 55.27 46.08
C LYS A 349 -84.31 56.25 45.73
N GLU A 350 -84.38 57.50 46.17
CA GLU A 350 -83.31 58.47 45.94
C GLU A 350 -82.04 58.11 46.73
N GLU A 351 -82.17 57.70 47.99
CA GLU A 351 -81.02 57.33 48.85
C GLU A 351 -80.31 56.06 48.36
N LEU A 352 -81.06 55.10 47.80
CA LEU A 352 -80.50 53.92 47.13
C LEU A 352 -79.67 54.29 45.90
N VAL A 353 -80.14 55.26 45.13
CA VAL A 353 -79.43 55.75 43.94
C VAL A 353 -78.15 56.46 44.36
N ASP A 354 -78.20 57.29 45.40
CA ASP A 354 -77.01 57.98 45.93
C ASP A 354 -75.98 57.00 46.49
N TYR A 355 -76.41 55.99 47.25
CA TYR A 355 -75.53 54.93 47.77
C TYR A 355 -74.82 54.15 46.65
N PHE A 356 -75.56 53.73 45.62
CA PHE A 356 -74.94 53.04 44.47
C PHE A 356 -74.05 53.98 43.65
N ASN A 357 -74.43 55.25 43.49
CA ASN A 357 -73.57 56.23 42.83
C ASN A 357 -72.26 56.44 43.59
N GLU A 358 -72.31 56.49 44.92
CA GLU A 358 -71.14 56.63 45.77
C GLU A 358 -70.23 55.40 45.67
N ILE A 359 -70.79 54.18 45.72
CA ILE A 359 -70.03 52.94 45.47
C ILE A 359 -69.42 52.94 44.05
N ILE A 360 -70.19 53.31 43.03
CA ILE A 360 -69.68 53.37 41.65
C ILE A 360 -68.55 54.38 41.55
N THR A 361 -68.63 55.53 42.24
CA THR A 361 -67.55 56.52 42.25
C THR A 361 -66.31 56.03 43.00
N HIS A 362 -66.47 55.28 44.09
CA HIS A 362 -65.37 54.63 44.79
C HIS A 362 -64.69 53.58 43.90
N LEU A 363 -65.48 52.71 43.26
CA LEU A 363 -64.96 51.67 42.36
C LEU A 363 -64.24 52.28 41.15
N LYS A 364 -64.76 53.39 40.60
CA LYS A 364 -64.09 54.15 39.53
C LYS A 364 -62.77 54.73 39.99
N ARG A 365 -62.71 55.35 41.17
CA ARG A 365 -61.46 55.88 41.76
C ARG A 365 -60.43 54.78 41.99
N ASP A 366 -60.84 53.62 42.50
CA ASP A 366 -59.94 52.48 42.71
C ASP A 366 -59.38 51.96 41.38
N HIS A 367 -60.23 51.84 40.36
CA HIS A 367 -59.81 51.40 39.04
C HIS A 367 -58.85 52.39 38.38
N GLU A 368 -59.12 53.69 38.52
CA GLU A 368 -58.27 54.78 38.04
C GLU A 368 -56.90 54.78 38.76
N SER A 369 -56.88 54.56 40.08
CA SER A 369 -55.64 54.38 40.86
C SER A 369 -54.81 53.18 40.41
N VAL A 370 -55.45 52.05 40.08
CA VAL A 370 -54.77 50.85 39.56
C VAL A 370 -54.20 51.12 38.16
N LEU A 371 -54.97 51.79 37.30
CA LEU A 371 -54.53 52.21 35.96
C LEU A 371 -53.33 53.15 36.04
N GLU A 372 -53.36 54.13 36.93
CA GLU A 372 -52.26 55.07 37.16
C GLU A 372 -50.99 54.33 37.61
N ARG A 373 -51.09 53.42 38.60
CA ARG A 373 -49.96 52.58 39.03
C ARG A 373 -49.38 51.73 37.91
N LYS A 374 -50.23 51.10 37.09
CA LYS A 374 -49.80 50.30 35.93
C LYS A 374 -49.11 51.17 34.88
N THR A 375 -49.63 52.38 34.66
CA THR A 375 -49.11 53.35 33.71
C THR A 375 -47.75 53.90 34.16
N GLU A 376 -47.60 54.27 35.44
CA GLU A 376 -46.32 54.70 36.01
C GLU A 376 -45.28 53.58 35.99
N LYS A 377 -45.70 52.32 36.25
CA LYS A 377 -44.82 51.16 36.14
C LYS A 377 -44.36 50.96 34.69
N TYR A 378 -45.25 51.10 33.72
CA TYR A 378 -44.90 51.06 32.29
C TYR A 378 -43.90 52.17 31.90
N PHE A 379 -44.14 53.41 32.32
CA PHE A 379 -43.23 54.53 32.05
C PHE A 379 -41.90 54.43 32.78
N SER A 380 -41.88 53.82 33.97
CA SER A 380 -40.66 53.51 34.72
C SER A 380 -39.83 52.45 34.00
N LEU A 381 -40.44 51.31 33.61
CA LEU A 381 -39.75 50.29 32.80
C LEU A 381 -39.25 50.86 31.46
N ARG A 382 -40.03 51.73 30.82
CA ARG A 382 -39.62 52.38 29.57
C ARG A 382 -38.43 53.33 29.77
N ARG A 383 -38.40 54.09 30.86
CA ARG A 383 -37.24 54.93 31.25
C ARG A 383 -36.03 54.06 31.57
N GLU A 384 -36.21 52.96 32.29
CA GLU A 384 -35.16 52.01 32.62
C GLU A 384 -34.56 51.37 31.36
N TYR A 385 -35.41 50.92 30.44
CA TYR A 385 -35.01 50.38 29.14
C TYR A 385 -34.24 51.39 28.29
N LEU A 386 -34.72 52.65 28.24
CA LEU A 386 -34.04 53.72 27.52
C LEU A 386 -32.73 54.16 28.20
N ASN A 387 -32.65 54.12 29.53
CA ASN A 387 -31.42 54.34 30.28
C ASN A 387 -30.42 53.19 30.07
N LEU A 388 -30.88 51.94 29.95
CA LEU A 388 -30.05 50.80 29.56
C LEU A 388 -29.48 50.97 28.14
N LYS A 389 -30.25 51.57 27.22
CA LYS A 389 -29.82 51.85 25.84
C LYS A 389 -28.91 53.09 25.72
N ARG A 390 -29.04 54.07 26.62
CA ARG A 390 -28.33 55.37 26.57
C ARG A 390 -27.07 55.41 27.45
N SER A 391 -27.04 54.65 28.54
CA SER A 391 -25.83 54.40 29.31
C SER A 391 -25.07 53.26 28.65
N GLY A 392 -24.15 53.60 27.74
CA GLY A 392 -23.17 52.65 27.25
C GLY A 392 -22.35 52.09 28.42
N SER A 393 -22.66 50.85 28.81
CA SER A 393 -21.82 50.00 29.65
C SER A 393 -22.08 48.53 29.27
N PRO A 394 -21.03 47.70 29.10
CA PRO A 394 -21.07 46.50 28.29
C PRO A 394 -21.46 45.29 29.14
N VAL A 395 -22.74 44.93 29.18
CA VAL A 395 -23.16 43.64 29.75
C VAL A 395 -24.31 43.04 28.93
N THR A 396 -23.98 42.49 27.75
CA THR A 396 -24.63 41.31 27.14
C THR A 396 -23.74 40.60 26.10
N HIS A 397 -22.43 40.46 26.32
CA HIS A 397 -21.59 39.70 25.36
C HIS A 397 -21.93 38.21 25.24
N LYS A 398 -22.66 37.59 26.18
CA LYS A 398 -22.96 36.14 26.09
C LYS A 398 -24.14 35.75 25.21
N LYS A 399 -25.04 36.67 24.86
CA LYS A 399 -26.16 36.37 23.94
C LYS A 399 -25.88 36.81 22.52
N ASP A 400 -25.09 37.86 22.34
CA ASP A 400 -24.66 38.30 21.02
C ASP A 400 -23.47 37.46 20.51
N GLU A 401 -22.58 36.92 21.36
CA GLU A 401 -21.54 35.96 20.91
C GLU A 401 -22.14 34.69 20.27
N GLU A 402 -23.22 34.13 20.83
CA GLU A 402 -23.86 32.95 20.24
C GLU A 402 -24.57 33.28 18.93
N LEU A 403 -25.19 34.46 18.84
CA LEU A 403 -25.89 34.91 17.64
C LEU A 403 -24.91 35.34 16.53
N ASP A 404 -23.81 36.01 16.88
CA ASP A 404 -22.77 36.42 15.96
C ASP A 404 -21.88 35.24 15.55
N ALA A 405 -21.55 34.31 16.47
CA ALA A 405 -20.91 33.05 16.10
C ALA A 405 -21.82 32.19 15.22
N LEU A 406 -23.14 32.25 15.39
CA LEU A 406 -24.10 31.60 14.50
C LEU A 406 -24.17 32.30 13.13
N LYS A 407 -24.13 33.64 13.10
CA LYS A 407 -24.05 34.44 11.86
C LYS A 407 -22.76 34.17 11.08
N GLU A 408 -21.64 33.85 11.75
CA GLU A 408 -20.38 33.46 11.07
C GLU A 408 -20.35 31.97 10.69
N LYS A 409 -20.89 31.07 11.51
CA LYS A 409 -20.90 29.63 11.23
C LYS A 409 -21.88 29.21 10.14
N ILE A 410 -23.01 29.89 9.98
CA ILE A 410 -23.99 29.56 8.92
C ILE A 410 -23.36 29.69 7.52
N PRO A 411 -22.69 30.81 7.15
CA PRO A 411 -21.96 30.93 5.89
C PRO A 411 -20.84 29.88 5.74
N GLU A 412 -20.12 29.57 6.82
CA GLU A 412 -19.08 28.54 6.80
C GLU A 412 -19.65 27.13 6.51
N ILE A 413 -20.79 26.79 7.12
CA ILE A 413 -21.50 25.53 6.86
C ILE A 413 -22.07 25.50 5.44
N ILE A 414 -22.62 26.62 4.95
CA ILE A 414 -23.11 26.75 3.57
C ILE A 414 -21.97 26.52 2.59
N SER A 415 -20.83 27.21 2.74
CA SER A 415 -19.66 27.02 1.86
C SER A 415 -19.09 25.59 1.91
N LYS A 416 -19.08 24.92 3.07
CA LYS A 416 -18.67 23.51 3.18
C LYS A 416 -19.65 22.56 2.49
N LEU A 417 -20.95 22.79 2.61
CA LEU A 417 -21.98 22.00 1.94
C LEU A 417 -22.00 22.25 0.42
N GLU A 418 -21.81 23.50 -0.02
CA GLU A 418 -21.67 23.87 -1.43
C GLU A 418 -20.39 23.29 -2.03
N ASN A 419 -19.25 23.36 -1.34
CA ASN A 419 -18.03 22.67 -1.77
C ASN A 419 -18.23 21.16 -1.84
N PHE A 420 -18.92 20.55 -0.87
CA PHE A 420 -19.28 19.12 -0.91
C PHE A 420 -20.22 18.79 -2.07
N LEU A 421 -21.16 19.67 -2.42
CA LEU A 421 -22.04 19.50 -3.57
C LEU A 421 -21.30 19.67 -4.90
N VAL A 422 -20.38 20.63 -5.01
CA VAL A 422 -19.55 20.88 -6.21
C VAL A 422 -18.50 19.77 -6.41
N GLU A 423 -17.90 19.29 -5.33
CA GLU A 423 -16.96 18.16 -5.36
C GLU A 423 -17.70 16.86 -5.73
N ASN A 424 -18.96 16.74 -5.34
CA ASN A 424 -19.85 15.65 -5.78
C ASN A 424 -20.54 15.87 -7.14
N GLU A 425 -20.56 17.08 -7.69
CA GLU A 425 -20.94 17.34 -9.09
C GLU A 425 -19.95 16.74 -10.10
N ARG A 426 -18.77 16.31 -9.62
CA ARG A 426 -17.84 15.44 -10.37
C ARG A 426 -18.28 13.97 -10.40
N PHE A 427 -19.21 13.51 -9.56
CA PHE A 427 -19.77 12.16 -9.63
C PHE A 427 -20.72 11.95 -10.83
N PRO A 428 -21.56 12.91 -11.24
CA PRO A 428 -22.29 12.85 -12.50
C PRO A 428 -21.39 12.70 -13.74
N ALA A 429 -20.14 13.14 -13.71
CA ALA A 429 -19.18 12.88 -14.80
C ALA A 429 -18.78 11.39 -14.89
N LEU A 430 -18.84 10.65 -13.78
CA LEU A 430 -18.78 9.18 -13.79
C LEU A 430 -20.09 8.55 -14.27
N LEU A 431 -21.22 9.26 -14.13
CA LEU A 431 -22.55 8.83 -14.55
C LEU A 431 -22.82 9.10 -16.05
N GLN A 432 -22.15 10.07 -16.69
CA GLN A 432 -22.20 10.25 -18.16
C GLN A 432 -21.67 9.03 -18.95
N ASN A 433 -21.11 8.04 -18.26
CA ASN A 433 -20.87 6.69 -18.79
C ASN A 433 -22.16 5.87 -19.03
N PHE A 434 -23.37 6.43 -18.96
CA PHE A 434 -24.58 5.70 -19.34
C PHE A 434 -24.52 5.12 -20.77
N GLU A 435 -23.86 5.81 -21.70
CA GLU A 435 -23.69 5.31 -23.08
C GLU A 435 -22.66 4.17 -23.17
N SER A 436 -21.68 4.13 -22.25
CA SER A 436 -20.72 3.02 -22.15
C SER A 436 -21.30 1.83 -21.37
N VAL A 437 -22.15 2.06 -20.38
CA VAL A 437 -22.90 1.02 -19.65
C VAL A 437 -23.95 0.35 -20.54
N GLU A 438 -24.65 1.10 -21.38
CA GLU A 438 -25.58 0.53 -22.36
C GLU A 438 -24.86 -0.28 -23.44
N LYS A 439 -23.69 0.20 -23.93
CA LYS A 439 -22.81 -0.60 -24.80
C LYS A 439 -22.27 -1.85 -24.10
N LEU A 440 -21.89 -1.75 -22.81
CA LEU A 440 -21.42 -2.88 -22.02
C LEU A 440 -22.53 -3.91 -21.85
N LYS A 441 -23.77 -3.45 -21.59
CA LYS A 441 -24.96 -4.27 -21.47
C LYS A 441 -25.28 -4.99 -22.79
N LEU A 442 -25.28 -4.27 -23.91
CA LEU A 442 -25.48 -4.87 -25.24
C LEU A 442 -24.38 -5.90 -25.57
N ARG A 443 -23.14 -5.63 -25.16
CA ARG A 443 -22.02 -6.57 -25.32
C ARG A 443 -22.17 -7.80 -24.41
N LEU A 444 -22.60 -7.61 -23.17
CA LEU A 444 -22.88 -8.69 -22.22
C LEU A 444 -24.03 -9.57 -22.73
N ASP A 445 -25.11 -8.97 -23.22
CA ASP A 445 -26.25 -9.69 -23.82
C ASP A 445 -25.82 -10.47 -25.07
N SER A 446 -24.93 -9.88 -25.90
CA SER A 446 -24.34 -10.57 -27.06
C SER A 446 -23.46 -11.76 -26.63
N LEU A 447 -22.62 -11.59 -25.61
CA LEU A 447 -21.76 -12.66 -25.10
C LEU A 447 -22.55 -13.77 -24.42
N LEU A 448 -23.63 -13.44 -23.71
CA LEU A 448 -24.54 -14.43 -23.13
C LEU A 448 -25.25 -15.24 -24.22
N LEU A 449 -25.72 -14.58 -25.29
CA LEU A 449 -26.31 -15.27 -26.43
C LEU A 449 -25.30 -16.18 -27.13
N GLU A 450 -24.05 -15.74 -27.28
CA GLU A 450 -22.97 -16.54 -27.84
C GLU A 450 -22.62 -17.73 -26.95
N ASN A 451 -22.54 -17.55 -25.64
CA ASN A 451 -22.32 -18.63 -24.68
C ASN A 451 -23.44 -19.66 -24.73
N CYS A 452 -24.70 -19.22 -24.84
CA CYS A 452 -25.84 -20.12 -25.06
C CYS A 452 -25.72 -20.91 -26.38
N ARG A 453 -25.29 -20.26 -27.47
CA ARG A 453 -25.07 -20.94 -28.76
C ARG A 453 -23.93 -21.96 -28.68
N LEU A 454 -22.81 -21.60 -28.06
CA LEU A 454 -21.67 -22.50 -27.85
C LEU A 454 -22.06 -23.69 -26.98
N ARG A 455 -22.82 -23.46 -25.91
CA ARG A 455 -23.34 -24.53 -25.04
C ARG A 455 -24.24 -25.49 -25.81
N ASN A 456 -25.14 -24.98 -26.65
CA ASN A 456 -25.99 -25.81 -27.50
C ASN A 456 -25.15 -26.60 -28.52
N SER A 457 -24.16 -25.95 -29.15
CA SER A 457 -23.24 -26.63 -30.07
C SER A 457 -22.39 -27.70 -29.38
N MET A 458 -21.96 -27.49 -28.14
CA MET A 458 -21.25 -28.51 -27.37
C MET A 458 -22.15 -29.69 -27.06
N ASN A 459 -23.40 -29.43 -26.68
CA ASN A 459 -24.39 -30.49 -26.42
C ASN A 459 -24.68 -31.29 -27.69
N ASP A 460 -24.76 -30.63 -28.85
CA ASP A 460 -24.91 -31.31 -30.15
C ASP A 460 -23.69 -32.18 -30.47
N ARG A 461 -22.47 -31.68 -30.25
CA ARG A 461 -21.23 -32.47 -30.40
C ARG A 461 -21.15 -33.62 -29.40
N GLU A 462 -21.61 -33.43 -28.18
CA GLU A 462 -21.67 -34.50 -27.17
C GLU A 462 -22.65 -35.61 -27.61
N ASN A 463 -23.79 -35.24 -28.19
CA ASN A 463 -24.75 -36.20 -28.75
C ASN A 463 -24.17 -36.91 -29.98
N GLU A 464 -23.46 -36.20 -30.85
CA GLU A 464 -22.74 -36.79 -31.99
C GLU A 464 -21.68 -37.81 -31.54
N VAL A 465 -20.88 -37.47 -30.52
CA VAL A 465 -19.91 -38.39 -29.91
C VAL A 465 -20.59 -39.60 -29.30
N LYS A 466 -21.75 -39.44 -28.64
CA LYS A 466 -22.55 -40.56 -28.12
C LYS A 466 -23.04 -41.47 -29.26
N CYS A 467 -23.50 -40.90 -30.37
CA CYS A 467 -23.90 -41.65 -31.56
C CYS A 467 -22.73 -42.41 -32.19
N LEU A 468 -21.57 -41.76 -32.37
CA LEU A 468 -20.36 -42.40 -32.90
C LEU A 468 -19.86 -43.51 -31.97
N LYS A 469 -19.90 -43.29 -30.66
CA LYS A 469 -19.56 -44.32 -29.66
C LYS A 469 -20.48 -45.53 -29.78
N ALA A 470 -21.79 -45.32 -29.98
CA ALA A 470 -22.74 -46.42 -30.20
C ALA A 470 -22.48 -47.15 -31.51
N GLN A 471 -22.11 -46.44 -32.58
CA GLN A 471 -21.72 -47.06 -33.87
C GLN A 471 -20.44 -47.88 -33.76
N ILE A 472 -19.42 -47.40 -33.04
CA ILE A 472 -18.19 -48.14 -32.78
C ILE A 472 -18.47 -49.38 -31.94
N LEU A 473 -19.34 -49.28 -30.94
CA LEU A 473 -19.77 -50.44 -30.14
C LEU A 473 -20.52 -51.47 -30.99
N GLY A 474 -21.42 -51.04 -31.87
CA GLY A 474 -22.11 -51.93 -32.80
C GLY A 474 -21.16 -52.60 -33.80
N ALA A 475 -20.22 -51.84 -34.38
CA ALA A 475 -19.20 -52.38 -35.29
C ALA A 475 -18.24 -53.35 -34.59
N ALA A 476 -17.91 -53.10 -33.32
CA ALA A 476 -17.10 -54.00 -32.50
C ALA A 476 -17.83 -55.32 -32.18
N GLU A 477 -19.14 -55.27 -31.94
CA GLU A 477 -19.98 -56.48 -31.77
C GLU A 477 -20.09 -57.28 -33.08
N GLU A 478 -20.15 -56.61 -34.25
CA GLU A 478 -20.13 -57.27 -35.57
C GLU A 478 -18.76 -57.86 -35.94
N LEU A 479 -17.66 -57.28 -35.46
CA LEU A 479 -16.29 -57.79 -35.66
C LEU A 479 -15.97 -59.03 -34.83
N LEU A 480 -16.69 -59.26 -33.73
CA LEU A 480 -16.47 -60.40 -32.82
C LEU A 480 -16.67 -61.77 -33.50
N PRO A 481 -17.73 -62.02 -34.29
CA PRO A 481 -17.87 -63.27 -35.05
C PRO A 481 -16.84 -63.40 -36.19
N HIS A 482 -16.33 -62.30 -36.74
CA HIS A 482 -15.25 -62.34 -37.73
C HIS A 482 -13.90 -62.75 -37.11
N SER A 483 -13.59 -62.27 -35.91
CA SER A 483 -12.41 -62.71 -35.15
C SER A 483 -12.46 -64.21 -34.82
N LEU A 484 -13.63 -64.74 -34.44
CA LEU A 484 -13.82 -66.18 -34.22
C LEU A 484 -13.67 -66.98 -35.53
N ALA A 485 -14.17 -66.46 -36.65
CA ALA A 485 -14.02 -67.10 -37.95
C ALA A 485 -12.55 -67.10 -38.42
N GLU A 486 -11.80 -66.02 -38.15
CA GLU A 486 -10.37 -65.92 -38.43
C GLU A 486 -9.56 -66.91 -37.59
N GLU A 487 -9.85 -67.05 -36.28
CA GLU A 487 -9.20 -68.04 -35.43
C GLU A 487 -9.47 -69.48 -35.92
N ASN A 488 -10.69 -69.77 -36.39
CA ASN A 488 -11.03 -71.06 -36.96
C ASN A 488 -10.32 -71.31 -38.31
N MET A 489 -10.16 -70.27 -39.14
CA MET A 489 -9.38 -70.38 -40.38
C MET A 489 -7.89 -70.57 -40.11
N LEU A 490 -7.32 -69.90 -39.10
CA LEU A 490 -5.93 -70.10 -38.67
C LEU A 490 -5.70 -71.53 -38.18
N LYS A 491 -6.61 -72.08 -37.38
CA LYS A 491 -6.55 -73.50 -36.97
C LYS A 491 -6.64 -74.46 -38.16
N LEU A 492 -7.46 -74.15 -39.17
CA LEU A 492 -7.57 -74.97 -40.38
C LEU A 492 -6.27 -74.93 -41.21
N VAL A 493 -5.66 -73.74 -41.33
CA VAL A 493 -4.37 -73.57 -42.02
C VAL A 493 -3.26 -74.33 -41.29
N GLU A 494 -3.23 -74.31 -39.96
CA GLU A 494 -2.27 -75.06 -39.17
C GLU A 494 -2.43 -76.59 -39.35
N ASN A 495 -3.67 -77.09 -39.37
CA ASN A 495 -3.97 -78.50 -39.65
C ASN A 495 -3.64 -78.92 -41.09
N LEU A 496 -3.87 -78.05 -42.07
CA LEU A 496 -3.50 -78.32 -43.47
C LEU A 496 -1.98 -78.34 -43.62
N LYS A 497 -1.28 -77.45 -42.94
CA LYS A 497 0.19 -77.42 -42.91
C LYS A 497 0.75 -78.72 -42.33
N SER A 498 0.23 -79.20 -41.19
CA SER A 498 0.68 -80.48 -40.63
C SER A 498 0.40 -81.65 -41.59
N THR A 499 -0.76 -81.66 -42.26
CA THR A 499 -1.10 -82.70 -43.24
C THR A 499 -0.17 -82.67 -44.47
N VAL A 500 0.23 -81.48 -44.92
CA VAL A 500 1.19 -81.31 -46.03
C VAL A 500 2.59 -81.77 -45.61
N ASP A 501 3.02 -81.43 -44.39
CA ASP A 501 4.30 -81.89 -43.85
C ASP A 501 4.32 -83.43 -43.70
N ASP A 502 3.23 -84.03 -43.22
CA ASP A 502 3.06 -85.49 -43.13
C ASP A 502 3.11 -86.14 -44.52
N SER A 503 2.39 -85.58 -45.50
CA SER A 503 2.40 -86.06 -46.89
C SER A 503 3.80 -85.93 -47.51
N ARG A 504 4.54 -84.86 -47.19
CA ARG A 504 5.90 -84.64 -47.65
C ARG A 504 6.86 -85.68 -47.05
N ILE A 505 6.72 -86.00 -45.77
CA ILE A 505 7.49 -87.07 -45.12
C ILE A 505 7.14 -88.43 -45.76
N GLU A 506 5.87 -88.70 -46.03
CA GLU A 506 5.42 -89.93 -46.69
C GLU A 506 6.00 -90.07 -48.11
N THR A 507 5.98 -89.00 -48.91
CA THR A 507 6.62 -88.98 -50.25
C THR A 507 8.13 -89.21 -50.18
N SER A 508 8.82 -88.63 -49.20
CA SER A 508 10.25 -88.86 -48.98
C SER A 508 10.54 -90.30 -48.58
N LEU A 509 9.71 -90.91 -47.73
CA LEU A 509 9.84 -92.31 -47.33
C LEU A 509 9.54 -93.25 -48.51
N THR A 510 8.51 -92.96 -49.31
CA THR A 510 8.20 -93.77 -50.49
C THR A 510 9.30 -93.66 -51.55
N GLU A 511 9.88 -92.48 -51.75
CA GLU A 511 11.04 -92.28 -52.63
C GLU A 511 12.28 -93.01 -52.12
N GLU A 512 12.55 -92.99 -50.81
CA GLU A 512 13.63 -93.79 -50.20
C GLU A 512 13.41 -95.29 -50.36
N VAL A 513 12.18 -95.78 -50.16
CA VAL A 513 11.82 -97.19 -50.38
C VAL A 513 11.98 -97.56 -51.86
N TYR A 514 11.56 -96.71 -52.78
CA TYR A 514 11.72 -96.94 -54.22
C TYR A 514 13.20 -96.96 -54.61
N ASN A 515 14.01 -96.05 -54.07
CA ASN A 515 15.47 -96.03 -54.26
C ASN A 515 16.17 -97.24 -53.62
N PHE A 516 15.65 -97.74 -52.50
CA PHE A 516 16.15 -98.97 -51.87
C PHE A 516 15.85 -100.18 -52.76
N VAL A 517 14.62 -100.32 -53.26
CA VAL A 517 14.23 -101.38 -54.20
C VAL A 517 15.02 -101.31 -55.51
N LEU A 518 15.25 -100.11 -56.05
CA LEU A 518 16.09 -99.93 -57.24
C LEU A 518 17.56 -100.29 -56.95
N ARG A 519 18.11 -99.96 -55.79
CA ARG A 519 19.46 -100.39 -55.39
C ARG A 519 19.54 -101.91 -55.23
N GLU A 520 18.54 -102.55 -54.61
CA GLU A 520 18.44 -104.00 -54.46
C GLU A 520 18.34 -104.70 -55.82
N GLN A 521 17.49 -104.20 -56.74
CA GLN A 521 17.38 -104.71 -58.11
C GLN A 521 18.66 -104.52 -58.92
N VAL A 522 19.38 -103.40 -58.73
CA VAL A 522 20.68 -103.17 -59.39
C VAL A 522 21.75 -104.11 -58.84
N VAL A 523 21.71 -104.46 -57.55
CA VAL A 523 22.57 -105.51 -56.96
C VAL A 523 22.19 -106.89 -57.49
N GLN A 524 20.91 -107.21 -57.61
CA GLN A 524 20.41 -108.47 -58.18
C GLN A 524 20.73 -108.63 -59.68
N MET A 525 20.57 -107.57 -60.48
CA MET A 525 20.94 -107.53 -61.91
C MET A 525 22.44 -107.70 -62.11
N ARG A 526 23.26 -107.16 -61.19
CA ARG A 526 24.71 -107.35 -61.19
C ARG A 526 25.07 -108.82 -60.91
N CYS A 527 24.41 -109.47 -59.94
CA CYS A 527 24.57 -110.90 -59.66
C CYS A 527 24.06 -111.81 -60.80
N ASN A 528 22.99 -111.44 -61.51
CA ASN A 528 22.45 -112.25 -62.62
C ASN A 528 23.25 -112.09 -63.94
N SER A 529 23.99 -110.99 -64.11
CA SER A 529 24.83 -110.77 -65.31
C SER A 529 26.17 -111.49 -65.28
N GLU A 530 26.62 -111.94 -64.10
CA GLU A 530 27.85 -112.71 -63.93
C GLU A 530 27.63 -114.23 -64.12
N ASP A 531 26.38 -114.72 -64.05
CA ASP A 531 26.00 -116.13 -64.31
C ASP A 531 25.49 -116.42 -65.73
N SER A 532 25.19 -115.40 -66.54
CA SER A 532 24.63 -115.55 -67.90
C SER A 532 25.66 -115.43 -69.05
N GLY A 533 26.95 -115.40 -68.72
CA GLY A 533 28.07 -115.43 -69.69
C GLY A 533 28.60 -116.82 -70.05
N ILE A 534 28.06 -117.90 -69.48
CA ILE A 534 28.52 -119.28 -69.67
C ILE A 534 27.35 -120.19 -70.12
N GLU A 535 26.50 -119.74 -71.06
CA GLU A 535 25.48 -120.64 -71.64
C GLU A 535 24.91 -120.18 -73.00
N LEU A 536 25.77 -119.98 -74.03
CA LEU A 536 25.30 -120.09 -75.44
C LEU A 536 26.43 -120.33 -76.46
N LEU A 537 27.28 -121.32 -76.20
CA LEU A 537 28.10 -121.97 -77.24
C LEU A 537 28.12 -123.47 -77.00
N MET A 538 26.96 -124.13 -77.08
CA MET A 538 26.88 -125.57 -77.36
C MET A 538 25.65 -125.93 -78.20
N ALA A 539 25.96 -126.52 -79.35
CA ALA A 539 25.26 -127.60 -80.04
C ALA A 539 23.91 -127.33 -80.74
N HIS A 540 23.99 -127.26 -82.08
CA HIS A 540 23.38 -128.30 -82.91
C HIS A 540 24.32 -128.45 -84.14
N GLU A 541 25.20 -129.46 -84.19
CA GLU A 541 24.93 -130.85 -84.60
C GLU A 541 24.00 -130.95 -85.81
N ALA A 542 24.19 -131.80 -86.79
CA ALA A 542 25.26 -132.66 -87.26
C ALA A 542 24.69 -133.26 -88.56
N GLU A 543 25.53 -134.01 -89.28
CA GLU A 543 25.08 -135.10 -90.17
C GLU A 543 24.48 -134.70 -91.53
N THR A 544 24.70 -135.41 -92.63
CA THR A 544 25.44 -136.66 -92.95
C THR A 544 25.42 -136.74 -94.49
N ALA A 545 26.53 -137.00 -95.17
CA ALA A 545 27.11 -138.32 -95.47
C ALA A 545 26.62 -138.95 -96.79
N ASN A 546 27.59 -139.58 -97.46
CA ASN A 546 27.50 -140.55 -98.55
C ASN A 546 27.19 -139.93 -99.93
N ARG A 547 27.85 -140.32 -101.03
CA ARG A 547 28.25 -141.69 -101.39
C ARG A 547 29.13 -141.68 -102.67
N ASP A 548 30.21 -142.48 -102.64
CA ASP A 548 30.79 -143.38 -103.66
C ASP A 548 30.89 -142.89 -105.13
N ALA A 549 32.08 -142.74 -105.74
CA ALA A 549 33.02 -143.76 -106.26
C ALA A 549 32.64 -144.36 -107.63
N ILE A 550 33.70 -144.67 -108.40
CA ILE A 550 33.82 -145.51 -109.61
C ILE A 550 33.84 -144.69 -110.93
N GLU A 551 35.00 -144.45 -111.58
CA GLU A 551 35.92 -145.34 -112.33
C GLU A 551 35.54 -145.42 -113.82
N ASP A 552 36.54 -145.14 -114.66
CA ASP A 552 36.74 -145.54 -116.06
C ASP A 552 35.55 -145.60 -117.03
N SER A 553 35.61 -144.81 -118.11
CA SER A 553 35.84 -145.36 -119.44
C SER A 553 35.96 -144.24 -120.47
N ASP A 554 37.15 -144.13 -121.07
CA ASP A 554 37.38 -143.37 -122.29
C ASP A 554 36.50 -143.88 -123.45
N ILE A 555 36.30 -142.99 -124.44
CA ILE A 555 35.81 -143.26 -125.81
C ILE A 555 34.32 -142.96 -126.09
N GLU A 556 33.59 -142.27 -125.19
CA GLU A 556 32.33 -141.56 -125.55
C GLU A 556 32.41 -140.03 -125.31
N SER A 557 33.64 -139.51 -125.13
CA SER A 557 33.94 -138.11 -124.78
C SER A 557 33.88 -137.13 -125.97
N TYR A 558 33.84 -137.59 -127.23
CA TYR A 558 33.89 -136.70 -128.40
C TYR A 558 32.55 -136.40 -129.08
N ILE A 559 31.45 -137.06 -128.71
CA ILE A 559 30.14 -136.85 -129.38
C ILE A 559 29.14 -136.12 -128.45
N ILE A 560 29.21 -136.33 -127.13
CA ILE A 560 28.34 -135.63 -126.15
C ILE A 560 28.78 -134.17 -125.89
N GLN A 561 30.04 -133.81 -126.11
CA GLN A 561 30.55 -132.44 -125.92
C GLN A 561 29.89 -131.40 -126.87
N GLY A 562 29.36 -131.84 -128.03
CA GLY A 562 28.65 -130.96 -128.97
C GLY A 562 27.20 -130.64 -128.60
N LEU A 563 26.54 -131.52 -127.84
CA LEU A 563 25.13 -131.35 -127.45
C LEU A 563 24.97 -130.71 -126.06
N SER A 564 25.95 -130.89 -125.17
CA SER A 564 25.95 -130.24 -123.85
C SER A 564 26.17 -128.72 -123.91
N GLY A 565 26.91 -128.20 -124.90
CA GLY A 565 27.16 -126.76 -125.04
C GLY A 565 25.92 -125.92 -125.37
N LEU A 566 24.90 -126.49 -126.03
CA LEU A 566 23.66 -125.77 -126.37
C LEU A 566 22.70 -125.69 -125.17
N ILE A 567 22.61 -126.72 -124.33
CA ILE A 567 21.73 -126.74 -123.15
C ILE A 567 22.27 -125.80 -122.06
N PHE A 568 23.60 -125.75 -121.87
CA PHE A 568 24.20 -124.81 -120.89
C PHE A 568 24.06 -123.35 -121.29
N LYS A 569 24.01 -123.03 -122.60
CA LYS A 569 23.87 -121.64 -123.03
C LYS A 569 22.46 -121.10 -122.78
N GLU A 570 21.42 -121.92 -122.95
CA GLU A 570 20.04 -121.55 -122.62
C GLU A 570 19.84 -121.44 -121.10
N ALA A 571 20.40 -122.39 -120.33
CA ALA A 571 20.30 -122.37 -118.87
C ALA A 571 21.02 -121.17 -118.21
N ILE A 572 22.10 -120.66 -118.82
CA ILE A 572 22.80 -119.45 -118.34
C ILE A 572 21.97 -118.19 -118.60
N ILE A 573 21.32 -118.08 -119.75
CA ILE A 573 20.45 -116.93 -120.06
C ILE A 573 19.25 -116.88 -119.11
N ASP A 574 18.62 -118.02 -118.83
CA ASP A 574 17.51 -118.10 -117.87
C ASP A 574 17.97 -117.82 -116.42
N ALA A 575 19.18 -118.22 -116.04
CA ALA A 575 19.76 -117.91 -114.73
C ALA A 575 20.12 -116.42 -114.58
N GLU A 576 20.68 -115.79 -115.62
CA GLU A 576 20.96 -114.35 -115.65
C GLU A 576 19.68 -113.52 -115.53
N ALA A 577 18.61 -113.91 -116.23
CA ALA A 577 17.31 -113.24 -116.12
C ALA A 577 16.67 -113.38 -114.73
N LEU A 578 16.86 -114.53 -114.05
CA LEU A 578 16.40 -114.75 -112.68
C LEU A 578 17.19 -113.95 -111.65
N ILE A 579 18.52 -113.85 -111.80
CA ILE A 579 19.39 -113.04 -110.93
C ILE A 579 19.06 -111.55 -111.09
N ASP A 580 18.90 -111.05 -112.31
CA ASP A 580 18.54 -109.64 -112.55
C ASP A 580 17.16 -109.30 -111.97
N LYS A 581 16.19 -110.23 -112.07
CA LYS A 581 14.87 -110.06 -111.46
C LYS A 581 14.94 -110.08 -109.94
N GLN A 582 15.72 -110.97 -109.34
CA GLN A 582 15.88 -111.06 -107.90
C GLN A 582 16.63 -109.85 -107.33
N MET A 583 17.68 -109.39 -108.01
CA MET A 583 18.46 -108.22 -107.63
C MET A 583 17.64 -106.93 -107.73
N ARG A 584 16.78 -106.81 -108.75
CA ARG A 584 15.80 -105.72 -108.85
C ARG A 584 14.82 -105.72 -107.67
N ILE A 585 14.28 -106.89 -107.31
CA ILE A 585 13.37 -107.01 -106.16
C ILE A 585 14.08 -106.62 -104.86
N CYS A 586 15.31 -107.09 -104.63
CA CYS A 586 16.09 -106.74 -103.45
C CYS A 586 16.37 -105.23 -103.34
N LEU A 587 16.75 -104.58 -104.45
CA LEU A 587 16.99 -103.13 -104.49
C LEU A 587 15.68 -102.33 -104.31
N GLU A 588 14.56 -102.79 -104.87
CA GLU A 588 13.25 -102.16 -104.64
C GLU A 588 12.77 -102.33 -103.19
N THR A 589 13.02 -103.49 -102.56
CA THR A 589 12.70 -103.69 -101.14
C THR A 589 13.57 -102.81 -100.24
N GLU A 590 14.88 -102.72 -100.50
CA GLU A 590 15.80 -101.86 -99.74
C GLU A 590 15.45 -100.37 -99.92
N ALA A 591 15.13 -99.93 -101.14
CA ALA A 591 14.69 -98.57 -101.40
C ALA A 591 13.38 -98.24 -100.67
N ARG A 592 12.43 -99.18 -100.63
CA ARG A 592 11.16 -99.02 -99.91
C ARG A 592 11.36 -99.03 -98.38
N GLU A 593 12.28 -99.83 -97.86
CA GLU A 593 12.66 -99.81 -96.45
C GLU A 593 13.28 -98.46 -96.06
N LYS A 594 14.22 -97.95 -96.87
CA LYS A 594 14.82 -96.62 -96.68
C LYS A 594 13.80 -95.48 -96.79
N GLU A 595 12.85 -95.56 -97.71
CA GLU A 595 11.74 -94.60 -97.83
C GLU A 595 10.83 -94.63 -96.58
N ASN A 596 10.55 -95.81 -96.03
CA ASN A 596 9.78 -95.95 -94.80
C ASN A 596 10.55 -95.39 -93.58
N GLU A 597 11.87 -95.62 -93.50
CA GLU A 597 12.75 -95.07 -92.46
C GLU A 597 12.75 -93.54 -92.51
N PHE A 598 12.95 -92.94 -93.70
CA PHE A 598 12.88 -91.49 -93.86
C PHE A 598 11.49 -90.90 -93.55
N ARG A 599 10.41 -91.61 -93.89
CA ARG A 599 9.05 -91.14 -93.54
C ARG A 599 8.84 -91.12 -92.03
N LEU A 600 9.28 -92.16 -91.32
CA LEU A 600 9.22 -92.19 -89.85
C LEU A 600 10.08 -91.08 -89.23
N GLU A 601 11.28 -90.83 -89.75
CA GLU A 601 12.14 -89.75 -89.29
C GLU A 601 11.51 -88.36 -89.53
N VAL A 602 10.79 -88.15 -90.64
CA VAL A 602 10.04 -86.92 -90.89
C VAL A 602 8.85 -86.77 -89.94
N GLU A 603 8.11 -87.86 -89.66
CA GLU A 603 7.02 -87.86 -88.69
C GLU A 603 7.51 -87.56 -87.26
N GLU A 604 8.64 -88.15 -86.85
CA GLU A 604 9.30 -87.86 -85.56
C GLU A 604 9.81 -86.42 -85.50
N ASN A 605 10.41 -85.90 -86.58
CA ASN A 605 10.87 -84.51 -86.64
C ASN A 605 9.70 -83.51 -86.55
N GLU A 606 8.57 -83.77 -87.21
CA GLU A 606 7.41 -82.88 -87.11
C GLU A 606 6.76 -82.95 -85.71
N LYS A 607 6.76 -84.14 -85.08
CA LYS A 607 6.33 -84.29 -83.68
C LYS A 607 7.26 -83.53 -82.73
N LEU A 608 8.58 -83.67 -82.86
CA LEU A 608 9.57 -82.92 -82.09
C LEU A 608 9.41 -81.42 -82.26
N LYS A 609 9.16 -80.96 -83.48
CA LYS A 609 8.90 -79.55 -83.78
C LYS A 609 7.63 -79.04 -83.09
N GLN A 610 6.57 -79.84 -83.06
CA GLN A 610 5.36 -79.51 -82.29
C GLN A 610 5.63 -79.47 -80.78
N ASP A 611 6.40 -80.43 -80.26
CA ASP A 611 6.79 -80.47 -78.84
C ASP A 611 7.64 -79.26 -78.44
N ILE A 612 8.58 -78.84 -79.30
CA ILE A 612 9.37 -77.60 -79.12
C ILE A 612 8.44 -76.38 -79.11
N GLN A 613 7.47 -76.30 -80.02
CA GLN A 613 6.54 -75.17 -80.06
C GLN A 613 5.67 -75.11 -78.80
N ASN A 614 5.19 -76.26 -78.31
CA ASN A 614 4.45 -76.36 -77.05
C ASN A 614 5.31 -75.95 -75.85
N LEU A 615 6.59 -76.33 -75.83
CA LEU A 615 7.53 -75.95 -74.78
C LEU A 615 7.80 -74.44 -74.79
N ILE A 616 7.92 -73.82 -75.97
CA ILE A 616 8.08 -72.36 -76.10
C ILE A 616 6.87 -71.64 -75.53
N THR A 617 5.65 -72.08 -75.84
CA THR A 617 4.43 -71.48 -75.29
C THR A 617 4.35 -71.65 -73.77
N ALA A 618 4.71 -72.83 -73.25
CA ALA A 618 4.73 -73.07 -71.81
C ALA A 618 5.77 -72.20 -71.07
N LEU A 619 6.95 -71.99 -71.66
CA LEU A 619 7.96 -71.09 -71.11
C LEU A 619 7.51 -69.63 -71.11
N GLN A 620 6.83 -69.17 -72.18
CA GLN A 620 6.26 -67.82 -72.25
C GLN A 620 5.17 -67.60 -71.19
N ASP A 621 4.29 -68.58 -70.99
CA ASP A 621 3.27 -68.52 -69.95
C ASP A 621 3.89 -68.53 -68.54
N GLN A 622 4.94 -69.33 -68.31
CA GLN A 622 5.69 -69.36 -67.05
C GLN A 622 6.43 -68.03 -66.79
N GLU A 623 7.02 -67.41 -67.82
CA GLU A 623 7.66 -66.10 -67.73
C GLU A 623 6.63 -65.01 -67.39
N LYS A 624 5.47 -65.02 -68.03
CA LYS A 624 4.38 -64.09 -67.74
C LYS A 624 3.88 -64.24 -66.30
N LEU A 625 3.66 -65.47 -65.83
CA LEU A 625 3.29 -65.76 -64.44
C LEU A 625 4.36 -65.27 -63.45
N ALA A 626 5.65 -65.46 -63.78
CA ALA A 626 6.74 -64.97 -62.95
C ALA A 626 6.77 -63.43 -62.87
N MET A 627 6.51 -62.74 -63.97
CA MET A 627 6.39 -61.28 -63.99
C MET A 627 5.20 -60.79 -63.14
N ASP A 628 4.02 -61.42 -63.29
CA ASP A 628 2.82 -61.07 -62.53
C ASP A 628 2.99 -61.33 -61.02
N LEU A 629 3.66 -62.44 -60.65
CA LEU A 629 4.02 -62.74 -59.26
C LEU A 629 5.01 -61.71 -58.70
N SER A 630 6.05 -61.36 -59.47
CA SER A 630 7.03 -60.35 -59.06
C SER A 630 6.41 -58.97 -58.89
N PHE A 631 5.46 -58.59 -59.75
CA PHE A 631 4.72 -57.34 -59.63
C PHE A 631 3.85 -57.32 -58.37
N SER A 632 3.10 -58.40 -58.14
CA SER A 632 2.25 -58.55 -56.94
C SER A 632 3.08 -58.51 -55.65
N LEU A 633 4.22 -59.20 -55.61
CA LEU A 633 5.13 -59.21 -54.48
C LEU A 633 5.77 -57.84 -54.24
N SER A 634 6.14 -57.11 -55.31
CA SER A 634 6.64 -55.74 -55.19
C SER A 634 5.58 -54.81 -54.58
N LYS A 635 4.32 -54.95 -55.01
CA LYS A 635 3.21 -54.16 -54.47
C LYS A 635 2.94 -54.48 -53.00
N GLU A 636 2.88 -55.76 -52.64
CA GLU A 636 2.69 -56.18 -51.24
C GLU A 636 3.84 -55.68 -50.35
N ARG A 637 5.07 -55.69 -50.86
CA ARG A 637 6.22 -55.13 -50.14
C ARG A 637 6.10 -53.62 -49.90
N GLU A 638 5.65 -52.86 -50.90
CA GLU A 638 5.41 -51.41 -50.74
C GLU A 638 4.32 -51.14 -49.70
N GLU A 639 3.22 -51.91 -49.73
CA GLU A 639 2.14 -51.82 -48.74
C GLU A 639 2.65 -52.18 -47.33
N PHE A 640 3.47 -53.21 -47.18
CA PHE A 640 4.09 -53.58 -45.92
C PHE A 640 5.05 -52.51 -45.38
N GLU A 641 5.88 -51.91 -46.24
CA GLU A 641 6.77 -50.82 -45.86
C GLU A 641 5.99 -49.56 -45.43
N LEU A 642 4.85 -49.30 -46.06
CA LEU A 642 3.94 -48.22 -45.67
C LEU A 642 3.29 -48.49 -44.31
N ALA A 643 2.72 -49.68 -44.09
CA ALA A 643 2.14 -50.08 -42.82
C ALA A 643 3.19 -50.08 -41.68
N SER A 644 4.42 -50.50 -41.96
CA SER A 644 5.52 -50.46 -40.98
C SER A 644 5.89 -49.03 -40.58
N ARG A 645 5.87 -48.09 -41.53
CA ARG A 645 6.13 -46.67 -41.27
C ARG A 645 5.01 -46.06 -40.43
N GLU A 646 3.76 -46.37 -40.75
CA GLU A 646 2.60 -45.92 -39.97
C GLU A 646 2.62 -46.47 -38.54
N LEU A 647 2.96 -47.75 -38.37
CA LEU A 647 3.10 -48.36 -37.05
C LEU A 647 4.24 -47.71 -36.24
N SER A 648 5.35 -47.37 -36.88
CA SER A 648 6.45 -46.64 -36.24
C SER A 648 6.00 -45.24 -35.79
N ASN A 649 5.25 -44.51 -36.62
CA ASN A 649 4.72 -43.19 -36.28
C ASN A 649 3.74 -43.27 -35.11
N LEU A 650 2.78 -44.20 -35.16
CA LEU A 650 1.82 -44.43 -34.07
C LEU A 650 2.52 -44.80 -32.76
N ARG A 651 3.61 -45.57 -32.83
CA ARG A 651 4.41 -45.90 -31.65
C ARG A 651 5.11 -44.68 -31.07
N GLN A 652 5.62 -43.79 -31.91
CA GLN A 652 6.21 -42.52 -31.47
C GLN A 652 5.16 -41.61 -30.84
N ASP A 653 3.98 -41.51 -31.44
CA ASP A 653 2.84 -40.75 -30.90
C ASP A 653 2.41 -41.30 -29.54
N ALA A 654 2.32 -42.63 -29.40
CA ALA A 654 2.02 -43.29 -28.12
C ALA A 654 3.07 -42.98 -27.05
N SER A 655 4.37 -43.02 -27.39
CA SER A 655 5.44 -42.64 -26.47
C SER A 655 5.40 -41.15 -26.10
N CYS A 656 5.02 -40.27 -27.03
CA CYS A 656 4.84 -38.85 -26.75
C CYS A 656 3.67 -38.61 -25.79
N LEU A 657 2.53 -39.27 -26.03
CA LEU A 657 1.36 -39.22 -25.15
C LEU A 657 1.70 -39.75 -23.75
N GLU A 658 2.43 -40.86 -23.65
CA GLU A 658 2.89 -41.40 -22.36
C GLU A 658 3.76 -40.39 -21.61
N ALA A 659 4.72 -39.75 -22.29
CA ALA A 659 5.55 -38.70 -21.69
C ALA A 659 4.70 -37.52 -21.17
N MET A 660 3.74 -37.02 -21.96
CA MET A 660 2.84 -35.94 -21.52
C MET A 660 1.99 -36.35 -20.32
N VAL A 661 1.49 -37.59 -20.28
CA VAL A 661 0.74 -38.11 -19.12
C VAL A 661 1.63 -38.17 -17.87
N THR A 662 2.88 -38.62 -18.00
CA THR A 662 3.80 -38.64 -16.85
C THR A 662 4.14 -37.24 -16.34
N GLU A 663 4.31 -36.25 -17.24
CA GLU A 663 4.53 -34.86 -16.86
C GLU A 663 3.29 -34.25 -16.19
N SER A 664 2.11 -34.47 -16.76
CA SER A 664 0.84 -34.03 -16.17
C SER A 664 0.61 -34.63 -14.79
N ASN A 665 0.94 -35.91 -14.57
CA ASN A 665 0.83 -36.54 -13.25
C ASN A 665 1.82 -35.95 -12.23
N ARG A 666 3.05 -35.63 -12.68
CA ARG A 666 4.05 -34.96 -11.84
C ARG A 666 3.55 -33.56 -11.44
N ASP A 667 2.99 -32.82 -12.37
CA ASP A 667 2.43 -31.49 -12.12
C ASP A 667 1.20 -31.57 -11.19
N LEU A 668 0.34 -32.58 -11.35
CA LEU A 668 -0.79 -32.83 -10.45
C LEU A 668 -0.33 -33.08 -9.00
N GLU A 669 0.70 -33.89 -8.78
CA GLU A 669 1.24 -34.13 -7.44
C GLU A 669 1.92 -32.88 -6.84
N LEU A 670 2.58 -32.06 -7.67
CA LEU A 670 3.08 -30.75 -7.23
C LEU A 670 1.95 -29.81 -6.80
N TRP A 671 0.88 -29.71 -7.59
CA TRP A 671 -0.30 -28.90 -7.25
C TRP A 671 -0.98 -29.38 -5.99
N LYS A 672 -1.15 -30.69 -5.83
CA LYS A 672 -1.70 -31.31 -4.62
C LYS A 672 -0.85 -30.95 -3.39
N SER A 673 0.47 -30.99 -3.51
CA SER A 673 1.40 -30.62 -2.42
C SER A 673 1.24 -29.13 -2.04
N ARG A 674 1.19 -28.23 -3.03
CA ARG A 674 0.90 -26.80 -2.82
C ARG A 674 -0.46 -26.57 -2.16
N CYS A 675 -1.48 -27.33 -2.56
CA CYS A 675 -2.80 -27.25 -1.93
C CYS A 675 -2.76 -27.68 -0.45
N PHE A 676 -1.98 -28.71 -0.10
CA PHE A 676 -1.78 -29.10 1.30
C PHE A 676 -1.08 -28.01 2.11
N GLU A 677 -0.01 -27.42 1.58
CA GLU A 677 0.69 -26.29 2.22
C GLU A 677 -0.24 -25.08 2.43
N ALA A 678 -1.05 -24.74 1.42
CA ALA A 678 -2.03 -23.66 1.51
C ALA A 678 -3.11 -23.95 2.57
N MET A 679 -3.58 -25.19 2.68
CA MET A 679 -4.52 -25.59 3.74
C MET A 679 -3.92 -25.47 5.13
N GLU A 680 -2.66 -25.87 5.31
CA GLU A 680 -1.94 -25.71 6.58
C GLU A 680 -1.82 -24.22 6.96
N GLN A 681 -1.44 -23.37 6.00
CA GLN A 681 -1.37 -21.93 6.20
C GLN A 681 -2.73 -21.31 6.56
N ILE A 682 -3.82 -21.76 5.94
CA ILE A 682 -5.18 -21.32 6.29
C ILE A 682 -5.50 -21.68 7.74
N GLU A 683 -5.11 -22.87 8.21
CA GLU A 683 -5.39 -23.28 9.59
C GLU A 683 -4.54 -22.49 10.61
N VAL A 684 -3.28 -22.18 10.27
CA VAL A 684 -2.45 -21.25 11.04
C VAL A 684 -3.10 -19.86 11.11
N ASN A 685 -3.53 -19.31 9.99
CA ASN A 685 -4.19 -18.00 9.94
C ASN A 685 -5.50 -18.00 10.75
N LYS A 686 -6.28 -19.09 10.73
CA LYS A 686 -7.47 -19.23 11.59
C LYS A 686 -7.12 -19.23 13.07
N MET A 687 -6.03 -19.87 13.48
CA MET A 687 -5.55 -19.85 14.86
C MET A 687 -5.14 -18.43 15.29
N GLU A 688 -4.45 -17.70 14.42
CA GLU A 688 -4.09 -16.29 14.66
C GLU A 688 -5.34 -15.39 14.76
N MET A 689 -6.32 -15.56 13.87
CA MET A 689 -7.59 -14.83 13.95
C MET A 689 -8.32 -15.12 15.28
N ARG A 690 -8.35 -16.38 15.74
CA ARG A 690 -8.94 -16.72 17.05
C ARG A 690 -8.20 -16.02 18.19
N LYS A 691 -6.88 -15.95 18.15
CA LYS A 691 -6.07 -15.25 19.15
C LYS A 691 -6.34 -13.74 19.15
N LEU A 692 -6.34 -13.11 17.98
CA LEU A 692 -6.64 -11.68 17.83
C LEU A 692 -8.07 -11.36 18.28
N GLN A 693 -9.04 -12.24 18.00
CA GLN A 693 -10.40 -12.09 18.48
C GLN A 693 -10.47 -12.13 20.01
N GLN A 694 -9.72 -13.03 20.65
CA GLN A 694 -9.64 -13.11 22.11
C GLN A 694 -9.00 -11.85 22.71
N GLU A 695 -7.93 -11.32 22.10
CA GLU A 695 -7.32 -10.05 22.53
C GLU A 695 -8.28 -8.86 22.37
N LEU A 696 -9.06 -8.83 21.28
CA LEU A 696 -10.09 -7.83 21.06
C LEU A 696 -11.20 -7.90 22.11
N ASP A 697 -11.64 -9.10 22.47
CA ASP A 697 -12.66 -9.29 23.51
C ASP A 697 -12.15 -8.86 24.89
N GLN A 698 -10.89 -9.16 25.22
CA GLN A 698 -10.25 -8.70 26.47
C GLN A 698 -10.15 -7.17 26.52
N THR A 699 -9.63 -6.54 25.46
CA THR A 699 -9.52 -5.07 25.41
C THR A 699 -10.87 -4.37 25.48
N LYS A 700 -11.93 -4.98 24.93
CA LYS A 700 -13.29 -4.49 25.05
C LYS A 700 -13.79 -4.58 26.50
N GLU A 701 -13.52 -5.67 27.21
CA GLU A 701 -13.87 -5.81 28.61
C GLU A 701 -13.16 -4.76 29.48
N ASP A 702 -11.83 -4.59 29.30
CA ASP A 702 -11.03 -3.57 29.97
C ASP A 702 -11.57 -2.15 29.70
N LEU A 703 -11.96 -1.86 28.45
CA LEU A 703 -12.58 -0.58 28.09
C LEU A 703 -13.93 -0.38 28.79
N THR A 704 -14.73 -1.43 28.96
CA THR A 704 -15.99 -1.32 29.69
C THR A 704 -15.78 -1.11 31.18
N GLU A 705 -14.75 -1.71 31.77
CA GLU A 705 -14.38 -1.50 33.17
C GLU A 705 -13.87 -0.08 33.40
N THR A 706 -12.90 0.39 32.61
CA THR A 706 -12.40 1.77 32.66
C THR A 706 -13.51 2.80 32.42
N LYS A 707 -14.49 2.51 31.56
CA LYS A 707 -15.68 3.36 31.38
C LYS A 707 -16.54 3.42 32.65
N LYS A 708 -16.72 2.30 33.37
CA LYS A 708 -17.45 2.28 34.66
C LYS A 708 -16.70 3.10 35.71
N GLU A 709 -15.38 2.94 35.80
CA GLU A 709 -14.53 3.72 36.71
C GLU A 709 -14.55 5.21 36.38
N ARG A 710 -14.50 5.59 35.10
CA ARG A 710 -14.63 6.98 34.67
C ARG A 710 -15.99 7.54 35.08
N ASN A 711 -17.07 6.79 34.89
CA ASN A 711 -18.40 7.24 35.26
C ASN A 711 -18.52 7.46 36.77
N SER A 712 -17.96 6.57 37.60
CA SER A 712 -17.96 6.75 39.06
C SER A 712 -17.11 7.95 39.50
N ALA A 713 -15.96 8.17 38.86
CA ALA A 713 -15.14 9.36 39.08
C ALA A 713 -15.90 10.65 38.70
N VAL A 714 -16.61 10.67 37.57
CA VAL A 714 -17.43 11.81 37.15
C VAL A 714 -18.55 12.09 38.16
N THR A 715 -19.26 11.06 38.63
CA THR A 715 -20.29 11.25 39.67
C THR A 715 -19.71 11.82 40.96
N LEU A 716 -18.55 11.34 41.40
CA LEU A 716 -17.88 11.83 42.60
C LEU A 716 -17.39 13.27 42.44
N THR A 717 -16.92 13.63 41.24
CA THR A 717 -16.50 15.00 40.92
C THR A 717 -17.69 15.96 40.92
N GLN A 718 -18.85 15.55 40.39
CA GLN A 718 -20.08 16.33 40.45
C GLN A 718 -20.54 16.54 41.89
N GLU A 719 -20.54 15.49 42.72
CA GLU A 719 -20.88 15.61 44.14
C GLU A 719 -19.95 16.57 44.91
N LEU A 720 -18.65 16.55 44.60
CA LEU A 720 -17.69 17.49 45.18
C LEU A 720 -17.95 18.92 44.71
N HIS A 721 -18.27 19.10 43.43
CA HIS A 721 -18.62 20.41 42.88
C HIS A 721 -19.87 20.99 43.55
N ASP A 722 -20.93 20.19 43.70
CA ASP A 722 -22.17 20.62 44.37
C ASP A 722 -21.93 20.98 45.84
N LYS A 723 -21.07 20.21 46.55
CA LYS A 723 -20.67 20.53 47.94
C LYS A 723 -19.86 21.82 48.02
N LEU A 724 -18.97 22.08 47.05
CA LEU A 724 -18.21 23.32 46.98
C LEU A 724 -19.14 24.51 46.75
N LEU A 725 -20.07 24.40 45.82
CA LEU A 725 -21.08 25.43 45.51
C LEU A 725 -21.94 25.76 46.75
N LEU A 726 -22.31 24.74 47.52
CA LEU A 726 -23.01 24.91 48.80
C LEU A 726 -22.14 25.61 49.86
N SER A 727 -20.83 25.30 49.91
CA SER A 727 -19.87 25.96 50.80
C SER A 727 -19.69 27.44 50.43
N GLU A 728 -19.47 27.73 49.15
CA GLU A 728 -19.33 29.10 48.63
C GLU A 728 -20.57 29.94 48.94
N PHE A 729 -21.77 29.36 48.80
CA PHE A 729 -23.01 30.03 49.20
C PHE A 729 -23.06 30.34 50.70
N ARG A 730 -22.58 29.43 51.56
CA ARG A 730 -22.51 29.66 53.01
C ARG A 730 -21.49 30.75 53.35
N ASP A 731 -20.33 30.73 52.71
CA ASP A 731 -19.26 31.70 52.94
C ASP A 731 -19.70 33.10 52.48
N GLU A 732 -20.35 33.23 51.33
CA GLU A 732 -20.91 34.50 50.85
C GLU A 732 -22.02 35.00 51.77
N LYS A 733 -22.85 34.10 52.33
CA LYS A 733 -23.84 34.48 53.35
C LYS A 733 -23.18 35.01 54.62
N LEU A 734 -22.18 34.29 55.14
CA LEU A 734 -21.42 34.71 56.32
C LEU A 734 -20.70 36.04 56.09
N LYS A 735 -20.14 36.23 54.89
CA LYS A 735 -19.51 37.49 54.49
C LYS A 735 -20.51 38.65 54.53
N LYS A 736 -21.72 38.48 53.97
CA LYS A 736 -22.76 39.51 54.04
C LYS A 736 -23.21 39.81 55.47
N GLU A 737 -23.34 38.79 56.32
CA GLU A 737 -23.64 38.97 57.75
C GLU A 737 -22.50 39.73 58.47
N MET A 738 -21.25 39.43 58.15
CA MET A 738 -20.08 40.10 58.70
C MET A 738 -19.95 41.55 58.20
N GLU A 739 -20.21 41.82 56.93
CA GLU A 739 -20.26 43.18 56.36
C GLU A 739 -21.32 44.04 57.07
N LEU A 740 -22.50 43.46 57.34
CA LEU A 740 -23.57 44.14 58.05
C LEU A 740 -23.18 44.45 59.51
N ALA A 741 -22.55 43.50 60.21
CA ALA A 741 -22.02 43.72 61.56
C ALA A 741 -20.91 44.78 61.60
N VAL A 742 -20.02 44.81 60.59
CA VAL A 742 -18.98 45.85 60.46
C VAL A 742 -19.63 47.22 60.23
N CYS A 743 -20.66 47.32 59.40
CA CYS A 743 -21.40 48.58 59.21
C CYS A 743 -22.05 49.08 60.50
N GLU A 744 -22.61 48.19 61.32
CA GLU A 744 -23.18 48.55 62.62
C GLU A 744 -22.11 49.03 63.60
N LEU A 745 -20.95 48.36 63.64
CA LEU A 745 -19.80 48.78 64.45
C LEU A 745 -19.29 50.16 64.03
N LEU A 746 -19.16 50.42 62.72
CA LEU A 746 -18.73 51.73 62.21
C LEU A 746 -19.69 52.85 62.65
N LYS A 747 -21.01 52.62 62.59
CA LYS A 747 -22.00 53.59 63.10
C LYS A 747 -21.84 53.86 64.59
N LEU A 748 -21.58 52.82 65.39
CA LEU A 748 -21.31 52.98 66.83
C LEU A 748 -20.02 53.77 67.10
N PHE A 749 -18.99 53.58 66.27
CA PHE A 749 -17.75 54.35 66.35
C PHE A 749 -17.97 55.82 65.99
N ASP A 750 -18.72 56.13 64.93
CA ASP A 750 -19.07 57.50 64.56
C ASP A 750 -19.82 58.22 65.68
N ASP A 751 -20.81 57.54 66.28
CA ASP A 751 -21.56 58.05 67.44
C ASP A 751 -20.65 58.30 68.66
N PHE A 752 -19.71 57.39 68.91
CA PHE A 752 -18.73 57.52 69.99
C PHE A 752 -17.76 58.69 69.75
N GLU A 753 -17.24 58.82 68.53
CA GLU A 753 -16.36 59.91 68.12
C GLU A 753 -17.07 61.26 68.26
N TRP A 754 -18.33 61.35 67.85
CA TRP A 754 -19.13 62.56 68.01
C TRP A 754 -19.31 62.93 69.49
N ARG A 755 -19.63 61.95 70.35
CA ARG A 755 -19.77 62.17 71.81
C ARG A 755 -18.47 62.63 72.45
N ILE A 756 -17.35 61.98 72.13
CA ILE A 756 -16.03 62.34 72.65
C ILE A 756 -15.63 63.73 72.17
N SER A 757 -15.78 64.01 70.87
CA SER A 757 -15.45 65.32 70.29
C SER A 757 -16.28 66.44 70.92
N GLY A 758 -17.57 66.20 71.17
CA GLY A 758 -18.42 67.10 71.93
C GLY A 758 -17.93 67.35 73.36
N ALA A 759 -17.57 66.29 74.08
CA ALA A 759 -17.04 66.37 75.45
C ALA A 759 -15.69 67.11 75.52
N ILE A 760 -14.77 66.81 74.59
CA ILE A 760 -13.46 67.47 74.48
C ILE A 760 -13.65 68.95 74.17
N ARG A 761 -14.52 69.32 73.23
CA ARG A 761 -14.84 70.74 72.94
C ARG A 761 -15.38 71.45 74.17
N LYS A 762 -16.34 70.85 74.88
CA LYS A 762 -16.91 71.43 76.11
C LYS A 762 -15.84 71.62 77.18
N ASN A 763 -14.97 70.65 77.38
CA ASN A 763 -13.87 70.77 78.35
C ASN A 763 -12.85 71.82 77.92
N SER A 764 -12.51 71.92 76.63
CA SER A 764 -11.60 72.95 76.11
C SER A 764 -12.15 74.35 76.36
N LEU A 765 -13.44 74.59 76.09
CA LEU A 765 -14.10 75.86 76.40
C LEU A 765 -14.05 76.17 77.91
N ARG A 766 -14.27 75.18 78.77
CA ARG A 766 -14.13 75.35 80.24
C ARG A 766 -12.69 75.68 80.64
N PHE A 767 -11.69 75.04 80.03
CA PHE A 767 -10.28 75.34 80.31
C PHE A 767 -9.87 76.73 79.83
N GLU A 768 -10.39 77.18 78.68
CA GLU A 768 -10.15 78.52 78.18
C GLU A 768 -10.76 79.57 79.11
N ASP A 769 -11.97 79.33 79.62
CA ASP A 769 -12.63 80.18 80.61
C ASP A 769 -11.85 80.23 81.94
N THR A 770 -11.41 79.09 82.48
CA THR A 770 -10.56 79.08 83.69
C THR A 770 -9.21 79.74 83.46
N THR A 771 -8.63 79.61 82.28
CA THR A 771 -7.39 80.30 81.89
C THR A 771 -7.60 81.82 81.84
N SER A 772 -8.77 82.27 81.37
CA SER A 772 -9.13 83.69 81.38
C SER A 772 -9.26 84.23 82.81
N HIS A 773 -9.89 83.46 83.71
CA HIS A 773 -9.98 83.77 85.14
C HIS A 773 -8.59 83.82 85.79
N LEU A 774 -7.71 82.86 85.47
CA LEU A 774 -6.33 82.84 85.95
C LEU A 774 -5.57 84.10 85.51
N LYS A 775 -5.69 84.51 84.25
CA LYS A 775 -5.09 85.76 83.74
C LYS A 775 -5.61 86.99 84.49
N ALA A 776 -6.90 87.06 84.80
CA ALA A 776 -7.49 88.13 85.58
C ALA A 776 -6.92 88.16 87.02
N LEU A 777 -6.81 86.99 87.66
CA LEU A 777 -6.22 86.86 89.00
C LEU A 777 -4.74 87.25 89.00
N THR A 778 -3.96 86.85 87.98
CA THR A 778 -2.56 87.27 87.82
C THR A 778 -2.45 88.79 87.72
N LYS A 779 -3.33 89.46 86.96
CA LYS A 779 -3.38 90.93 86.91
C LYS A 779 -3.67 91.54 88.28
N MET A 780 -4.63 90.98 89.03
CA MET A 780 -4.97 91.43 90.38
C MET A 780 -3.80 91.24 91.36
N ALA A 781 -3.13 90.09 91.32
CA ALA A 781 -1.95 89.81 92.13
C ALA A 781 -0.81 90.80 91.83
N ASN A 782 -0.61 91.16 90.56
CA ASN A 782 0.37 92.18 90.18
C ASN A 782 0.03 93.58 90.73
N VAL A 783 -1.25 93.95 90.78
CA VAL A 783 -1.69 95.22 91.41
C VAL A 783 -1.43 95.20 92.91
N LEU A 784 -1.73 94.09 93.60
CA LEU A 784 -1.46 93.94 95.02
C LEU A 784 0.04 94.01 95.31
N ARG A 785 0.88 93.32 94.54
CA ARG A 785 2.35 93.36 94.68
C ARG A 785 2.91 94.78 94.50
N ARG A 786 2.38 95.57 93.56
CA ARG A 786 2.73 97.00 93.42
C ARG A 786 2.32 97.83 94.63
N ARG A 787 1.13 97.58 95.19
CA ARG A 787 0.63 98.29 96.38
C ARG A 787 1.43 97.93 97.63
N GLU A 788 1.78 96.67 97.80
CA GLU A 788 2.67 96.17 98.86
C GLU A 788 4.04 96.87 98.81
N LEU A 789 4.66 96.94 97.63
CA LEU A 789 5.94 97.64 97.43
C LEU A 789 5.85 99.12 97.82
N MET A 790 4.78 99.80 97.43
CA MET A 790 4.53 101.21 97.81
C MET A 790 4.40 101.40 99.32
N TYR A 791 3.68 100.49 100.01
CA TYR A 791 3.56 100.57 101.47
C TYR A 791 4.88 100.29 102.18
N LYS A 792 5.65 99.30 101.69
CA LYS A 792 6.99 99.00 102.21
C LYS A 792 7.91 100.23 102.11
N GLN A 793 7.98 100.87 100.94
CA GLN A 793 8.78 102.09 100.74
C GLN A 793 8.37 103.24 101.68
N LYS A 794 7.06 103.44 101.89
CA LYS A 794 6.57 104.46 102.83
C LYS A 794 6.95 104.16 104.28
N LEU A 795 6.91 102.89 104.67
CA LEU A 795 7.30 102.46 106.02
C LEU A 795 8.79 102.65 106.22
N ASP A 796 9.62 102.21 105.27
CA ASP A 796 11.09 102.34 105.33
C ASP A 796 11.50 103.82 105.46
N LEU A 797 10.87 104.74 104.72
CA LEU A 797 11.10 106.19 104.83
C LEU A 797 10.72 106.72 106.22
N LYS A 798 9.60 106.26 106.79
CA LYS A 798 9.15 106.68 108.12
C LYS A 798 10.10 106.21 109.21
N THR A 799 10.60 104.97 109.11
CA THR A 799 11.60 104.42 110.04
C THR A 799 12.92 105.19 109.96
N ALA A 800 13.37 105.54 108.74
CA ALA A 800 14.58 106.34 108.55
C ALA A 800 14.45 107.75 109.17
N ASN A 801 13.30 108.41 109.00
CA ASN A 801 13.04 109.72 109.60
C ASN A 801 12.96 109.64 111.14
N LEU A 802 12.34 108.60 111.69
CA LEU A 802 12.26 108.38 113.13
C LEU A 802 13.66 108.15 113.73
N HIS A 803 14.49 107.34 113.09
CA HIS A 803 15.84 107.08 113.57
C HIS A 803 16.73 108.34 113.52
N LYS A 804 16.51 109.21 112.52
CA LYS A 804 17.18 110.51 112.46
C LYS A 804 16.74 111.45 113.58
N ALA A 805 15.45 111.47 113.92
CA ALA A 805 14.92 112.24 115.04
C ALA A 805 15.42 111.72 116.39
N GLU A 806 15.50 110.40 116.56
CA GLU A 806 16.06 109.74 117.75
C GLU A 806 17.52 110.18 117.98
N ALA A 807 18.36 110.11 116.95
CA ALA A 807 19.76 110.53 117.05
C ALA A 807 19.92 112.04 117.37
N GLU A 808 19.00 112.90 116.93
CA GLU A 808 19.00 114.32 117.27
C GLU A 808 18.59 114.56 118.73
N VAL A 809 17.59 113.82 119.23
CA VAL A 809 17.16 113.86 120.63
C VAL A 809 18.26 113.37 121.58
N ASP A 810 18.99 112.31 121.21
CA ASP A 810 20.10 111.79 122.01
C ASP A 810 21.22 112.84 122.16
N VAL A 811 21.59 113.54 121.08
CA VAL A 811 22.60 114.61 121.12
C VAL A 811 22.14 115.77 122.01
N LEU A 812 20.87 116.17 121.93
CA LEU A 812 20.31 117.21 122.79
C LEU A 812 20.26 116.76 124.27
N GLY A 813 19.98 115.48 124.53
CA GLY A 813 20.01 114.89 125.87
C GLY A 813 21.40 114.98 126.49
N ASP A 814 22.44 114.62 125.73
CA ASP A 814 23.84 114.70 126.17
C ASP A 814 24.26 116.15 126.50
N GLU A 815 23.81 117.14 125.72
CA GLU A 815 24.06 118.56 125.98
C GLU A 815 23.35 119.06 127.25
N VAL A 816 22.07 118.69 127.44
CA VAL A 816 21.30 119.05 128.63
C VAL A 816 21.93 118.46 129.90
N ASP A 817 22.38 117.20 129.85
CA ASP A 817 23.06 116.54 130.96
C ASP A 817 24.40 117.21 131.32
N ALA A 818 25.15 117.65 130.30
CA ALA A 818 26.39 118.41 130.52
C ALA A 818 26.12 119.76 131.21
N LEU A 819 25.06 120.47 130.79
CA LEU A 819 24.64 121.75 131.40
C LEU A 819 24.12 121.56 132.84
N LEU A 820 23.33 120.52 133.11
CA LEU A 820 22.86 120.17 134.45
C LEU A 820 24.02 119.89 135.41
N LYS A 821 25.03 119.12 134.96
CA LYS A 821 26.24 118.85 135.75
C LYS A 821 27.03 120.11 136.04
N LEU A 822 27.08 121.08 135.12
CA LEU A 822 27.74 122.37 135.32
C LEU A 822 26.97 123.23 136.33
N LEU A 823 25.65 123.32 136.20
CA LEU A 823 24.79 124.08 137.11
C LEU A 823 24.87 123.53 138.54
N ASN A 824 24.92 122.20 138.70
CA ASN A 824 25.08 121.57 140.01
C ASN A 824 26.40 121.96 140.69
N LYS A 825 27.50 122.02 139.91
CA LYS A 825 28.80 122.48 140.43
C LYS A 825 28.76 123.95 140.86
N ILE A 826 28.10 124.81 140.09
CA ILE A 826 27.91 126.24 140.43
C ILE A 826 27.07 126.37 141.71
N PHE A 827 25.99 125.59 141.83
CA PHE A 827 25.14 125.57 143.01
C PHE A 827 25.89 125.16 144.28
N ILE A 828 26.66 124.06 144.23
CA ILE A 828 27.48 123.60 145.37
C ILE A 828 28.47 124.68 145.81
N ALA A 829 29.09 125.37 144.85
CA ALA A 829 30.02 126.47 145.15
C ALA A 829 29.31 127.65 145.82
N LEU A 830 28.13 128.05 145.34
CA LEU A 830 27.34 129.14 145.91
C LEU A 830 26.78 128.80 147.31
N ASP A 831 26.34 127.56 147.55
CA ASP A 831 25.84 127.12 148.86
C ASP A 831 26.94 127.13 149.92
N HIS A 832 28.21 126.92 149.54
CA HIS A 832 29.34 127.00 150.45
C HIS A 832 29.57 128.42 151.02
N TYR A 833 29.17 129.47 150.30
CA TYR A 833 29.26 130.86 150.75
C TYR A 833 27.97 131.36 151.44
N SER A 834 26.97 130.48 151.65
CA SER A 834 25.66 130.78 152.24
C SER A 834 25.69 131.59 153.56
N PRO A 835 26.62 131.38 154.50
CA PRO A 835 26.66 132.18 155.74
C PRO A 835 26.87 133.67 155.50
N VAL A 836 27.63 134.02 154.44
CA VAL A 836 27.93 135.41 154.07
C VAL A 836 26.80 136.01 153.22
N LEU A 837 26.16 135.18 152.39
CA LEU A 837 25.10 135.59 151.46
C LEU A 837 23.74 135.83 152.14
N LYS A 838 23.56 135.46 153.42
CA LYS A 838 22.37 135.75 154.23
C LYS A 838 22.00 137.24 154.33
N HIS A 839 22.96 138.14 154.06
CA HIS A 839 22.71 139.58 154.06
C HIS A 839 22.16 140.12 152.73
N TYR A 840 22.05 139.27 151.69
CA TYR A 840 21.55 139.64 150.37
C TYR A 840 20.34 138.77 149.99
N PRO A 841 19.11 139.22 150.31
CA PRO A 841 17.89 138.43 150.14
C PRO A 841 17.70 137.87 148.73
N GLY A 842 18.05 138.65 147.69
CA GLY A 842 17.89 138.23 146.30
C GLY A 842 18.77 137.06 145.85
N ILE A 843 19.90 136.77 146.52
CA ILE A 843 20.78 135.65 146.16
C ILE A 843 20.27 134.33 146.77
N ILE A 844 19.61 134.39 147.92
CA ILE A 844 19.04 133.23 148.60
C ILE A 844 17.82 132.69 147.86
N GLU A 845 16.94 133.56 147.35
CA GLU A 845 15.79 133.14 146.54
C GLU A 845 16.23 132.41 145.26
N ILE A 846 17.30 132.87 144.61
CA ILE A 846 17.88 132.22 143.43
C ILE A 846 18.52 130.88 143.80
N LEU A 847 19.23 130.79 144.93
CA LEU A 847 19.80 129.53 145.44
C LEU A 847 18.70 128.50 145.76
N GLU A 848 17.58 128.91 146.36
CA GLU A 848 16.44 128.01 146.61
C GLU A 848 15.77 127.55 145.30
N LEU A 849 15.65 128.44 144.31
CA LEU A 849 15.17 128.10 142.96
C LEU A 849 16.09 127.09 142.25
N VAL A 850 17.40 127.33 142.25
CA VAL A 850 18.38 126.41 141.64
C VAL A 850 18.41 125.07 142.39
N ARG A 851 18.27 125.06 143.72
CA ARG A 851 18.16 123.83 144.53
C ARG A 851 16.89 123.04 144.17
N ARG A 852 15.77 123.73 143.91
CA ARG A 852 14.51 123.10 143.51
C ARG A 852 14.61 122.46 142.13
N GLU A 853 15.23 123.14 141.16
CA GLU A 853 15.40 122.60 139.81
C GLU A 853 16.48 121.50 139.73
N LEU A 854 17.56 121.57 140.50
CA LEU A 854 18.56 120.50 140.57
C LEU A 854 18.08 119.25 141.31
N ARG A 855 17.09 119.37 142.21
CA ARG A 855 16.42 118.23 142.85
C ARG A 855 15.29 117.65 142.00
N GLY A 856 14.93 118.28 140.90
CA GLY A 856 13.91 117.80 139.97
C GLY A 856 12.47 117.98 140.46
N ASP A 857 12.21 118.84 141.46
CA ASP A 857 10.90 119.00 142.08
C ASP A 857 10.01 120.05 141.39
N SER A 858 10.05 120.07 140.05
CA SER A 858 9.17 120.89 139.21
C SER A 858 8.21 120.03 138.42
N THR A 859 6.94 120.13 138.84
CA THR A 859 5.77 119.53 138.24
C THR A 859 5.31 120.33 137.02
N VAL A 860 5.50 119.80 135.81
CA VAL A 860 4.71 120.08 134.57
C VAL A 860 4.84 118.83 133.69
N LEU A 861 3.79 118.00 133.55
CA LEU A 861 2.73 118.08 132.52
C LEU A 861 3.26 117.95 131.08
N LEU A 862 3.53 116.70 130.68
CA LEU A 862 2.93 116.05 129.50
C LEU A 862 3.13 114.53 129.59
#